data_AF-A0A9D2NMA5-F1
#
_entry.id   AF-A0A9D2NMA5-F1
#
_cell.length_a   1.000
_cell.length_b   1.000
_cell.length_c   1.000
_cell.angle_alpha   90.00
_cell.angle_beta   90.00
_cell.angle_gamma   90.00
#
_symmetry.space_group_name_H-M   'P 1'
#
loop_
_entity.id
_entity.type
_entity.pdbx_description
1 polymer ?
#
loop_
_entity_poly.entity_id
_entity_poly.type
_entity_poly.pdbx_seq_one_letter_code
_entity_poly.pdbx_strand_id
1 'polypeptide(L)'
;MYIGDLHIHSRYSRATSKDCTPEHLDLWARKKGIHIVGTGDFTHPAWREELAEKLEPAEDGLYVLKDEYRIKDEKIPGEMIPRFVITGEISSIYKKNGKVRKVHSLIHLPGLEDAERISAKLEQIGNIHSDGRPILGLDCHDLLEIILELSPQAVYVPAHIWTPHFSLFGAFSGFDTVEECFEDLTPYIHAMETGLSSDPPMNWRVSALDRYQLISNSDAHSPAKLGREANLFDIPLSYDGLSRAIQTGQGLYGTIEFFPEEGKYHMDGHRKCNLCLTPSDTLKYNGICPVCGRKITIGVSHRVEELSDREEGYIRENAKPFESMVPLPEVIGASSGHSASSVKVQREYQKMLSELGPELEILRNLPLEDISRVSGTRVAEGIERLRRGQVERIPGFDGEYGVIKLFSAEELNNTEGQMSFFELLKSSDQQNILDPADAQLAEEQKEDQAKQQEKQQSKQQNRAASLNPEQEYAVRCTSPHIAVKAGPGTGKTKTLVSRLRYLLEYRKVRPTEITAVTFTNQAAAGMRERIEKETGKKQAGHAMQIGTFHAICLNFLKEQGEEFTLMGEAQQRIMAEEVISHTGVNAKPGKFLERVSRRKSGMDRVPSGDAAGADISEDPAWQQAFRSYEERKQELHLLDFDDLLLRVTERIERGQVNDGWERRFRYLLVDEFQDINPAQLKLVQLWSQTGRELFVIGDPDQSIYGFRGADSACFERLGKEYDDLEIISLKENYRSAPQILKAASAVIGAAEIGEKEEREMLRPNCPDGAPVRLVRAGSPMGEAIFIAKEINRMAGGMGMIEAHQTAWEYPEKKVRSFDEIAVLCRTHHQAELVEKCLRTESIPYVIAGREDYLSEESVQNSICFFRLIEQTEESENLPDSPHEESENTHQCEAGNMDGNISGPEVCARYFWKMEWSDMTVEVIRNTMSRYRPLYKKKKPQKFLEQWMEEMKLTDDPAMQKLLQASVFYKTMTEFLYALELGVESDLKRCGSKKYTSDSVTVMTLHGSKGLEFPVTFIYGVEKGSIPLENEKHPSDKEEERRLFYVGMTRAKEELILTISGEESEFTGAIPADVSVHENEEKKKKEQEWQQMSLFDM
;
A
#
# COMPACT_ATOMS: atom_id res chain seq x y z
N MET A 1 42.91 -13.26 12.94
CA MET A 1 41.62 -13.72 12.39
C MET A 1 40.52 -13.40 13.38
N TYR A 2 39.47 -12.74 12.92
CA TYR A 2 38.31 -12.29 13.68
C TYR A 2 37.06 -13.05 13.25
N ILE A 3 36.12 -13.21 14.17
CA ILE A 3 34.81 -13.82 13.90
C ILE A 3 33.78 -12.70 13.89
N GLY A 4 32.99 -12.60 12.82
CA GLY A 4 31.96 -11.59 12.66
C GLY A 4 30.58 -12.17 12.38
N ASP A 5 29.59 -11.76 13.15
CA ASP A 5 28.17 -12.09 12.97
C ASP A 5 27.41 -10.78 12.75
N LEU A 6 26.89 -10.56 11.54
CA LEU A 6 26.50 -9.23 11.07
C LEU A 6 24.97 -9.05 10.94
N HIS A 7 24.20 -10.13 11.06
CA HIS A 7 22.74 -10.12 10.95
C HIS A 7 22.08 -10.47 12.29
N ILE A 8 21.58 -9.43 12.97
CA ILE A 8 20.96 -9.51 14.30
C ILE A 8 19.74 -8.60 14.32
N HIS A 9 18.77 -8.91 15.18
CA HIS A 9 17.63 -8.04 15.46
C HIS A 9 17.64 -7.49 16.89
N SER A 10 17.22 -6.24 17.01
CA SER A 10 16.99 -5.54 18.27
C SER A 10 15.64 -5.92 18.88
N ARG A 11 15.44 -5.57 20.16
CA ARG A 11 14.15 -5.71 20.85
C ARG A 11 12.98 -4.95 20.21
N TYR A 12 13.23 -4.06 19.23
CA TYR A 12 12.21 -3.31 18.50
C TYR A 12 11.70 -4.05 17.27
N SER A 13 12.33 -5.16 16.88
CA SER A 13 11.82 -6.04 15.82
C SER A 13 10.78 -7.05 16.33
N ARG A 14 9.83 -7.41 15.45
CA ARG A 14 8.86 -8.49 15.75
C ARG A 14 9.57 -9.80 16.09
N ALA A 15 8.94 -10.61 16.94
CA ALA A 15 9.40 -11.95 17.35
C ALA A 15 10.83 -12.03 17.92
N THR A 16 11.35 -10.91 18.45
CA THR A 16 12.70 -10.80 19.01
C THR A 16 12.66 -10.71 20.54
N SER A 17 13.70 -11.25 21.20
CA SER A 17 13.81 -11.20 22.66
C SER A 17 13.89 -9.76 23.18
N LYS A 18 13.29 -9.49 24.33
CA LYS A 18 13.45 -8.22 25.05
C LYS A 18 14.90 -7.97 25.49
N ASP A 19 15.68 -9.05 25.60
CA ASP A 19 17.09 -9.02 25.98
C ASP A 19 18.00 -8.71 24.78
N CYS A 20 17.49 -8.50 23.56
CA CYS A 20 18.28 -7.98 22.44
C CYS A 20 18.58 -6.48 22.63
N THR A 21 19.41 -6.18 23.64
CA THR A 21 19.94 -4.85 23.96
C THR A 21 21.46 -4.83 23.78
N PRO A 22 22.12 -3.67 23.59
CA PRO A 22 23.56 -3.61 23.34
C PRO A 22 24.39 -4.30 24.43
N GLU A 23 23.94 -4.22 25.69
CA GLU A 23 24.59 -4.83 26.86
C GLU A 23 24.62 -6.36 26.80
N HIS A 24 23.50 -6.97 26.41
CA HIS A 24 23.42 -8.42 26.30
C HIS A 24 24.10 -8.92 25.04
N LEU A 25 24.08 -8.14 23.95
CA LEU A 25 24.83 -8.47 22.74
C LEU A 25 26.35 -8.47 23.02
N ASP A 26 26.89 -7.48 23.74
CA ASP A 26 28.28 -7.48 24.20
C ASP A 26 28.59 -8.72 25.06
N LEU A 27 27.75 -9.01 26.05
CA LEU A 27 27.95 -10.14 26.95
C LEU A 27 27.99 -11.46 26.19
N TRP A 28 27.04 -11.68 25.29
CA TRP A 28 26.95 -12.92 24.52
C TRP A 28 28.04 -13.02 23.46
N ALA A 29 28.45 -11.92 22.83
CA ALA A 29 29.59 -11.90 21.93
C ALA A 29 30.87 -12.36 22.65
N ARG A 30 31.10 -11.91 23.91
CA ARG A 30 32.21 -12.40 24.74
C ARG A 30 32.09 -13.87 25.11
N LYS A 31 30.88 -14.34 25.47
CA LYS A 31 30.63 -15.78 25.73
C LYS A 31 30.95 -16.64 24.51
N LYS A 32 30.55 -16.17 23.33
CA LYS A 32 30.70 -16.90 22.08
C LYS A 32 32.10 -16.79 21.48
N GLY A 33 32.82 -15.69 21.72
CA GLY A 33 34.10 -15.40 21.06
C GLY A 33 33.93 -14.65 19.74
N ILE A 34 32.86 -13.85 19.61
CA ILE A 34 32.56 -13.06 18.41
C ILE A 34 33.16 -11.67 18.55
N HIS A 35 33.99 -11.29 17.58
CA HIS A 35 34.79 -10.08 17.61
C HIS A 35 34.08 -8.89 16.98
N ILE A 36 33.28 -9.12 15.94
CA ILE A 36 32.50 -8.09 15.24
C ILE A 36 31.03 -8.50 15.25
N VAL A 37 30.15 -7.62 15.70
CA VAL A 37 28.72 -7.88 15.87
C VAL A 37 27.92 -6.80 15.17
N GLY A 38 26.96 -7.18 14.33
CA GLY A 38 25.97 -6.24 13.80
C GLY A 38 25.05 -5.69 14.89
N THR A 39 24.74 -4.39 14.86
CA THR A 39 23.78 -3.81 15.81
C THR A 39 22.34 -4.24 15.53
N GLY A 40 22.03 -4.55 14.27
CA GLY A 40 20.65 -4.75 13.82
C GLY A 40 19.82 -3.46 13.78
N ASP A 41 18.73 -3.51 13.01
CA ASP A 41 17.58 -2.59 13.05
C ASP A 41 17.88 -1.08 13.12
N PHE A 42 18.95 -0.60 12.47
CA PHE A 42 19.30 0.82 12.48
C PHE A 42 18.16 1.75 12.02
N THR A 43 17.16 1.22 11.32
CA THR A 43 15.98 1.97 10.86
C THR A 43 15.06 2.44 11.98
N HIS A 44 15.06 1.80 13.15
CA HIS A 44 14.16 2.19 14.24
C HIS A 44 14.70 3.38 15.05
N PRO A 45 13.96 4.49 15.19
CA PRO A 45 14.48 5.72 15.79
C PRO A 45 14.86 5.54 17.26
N ALA A 46 14.01 4.90 18.08
CA ALA A 46 14.34 4.66 19.49
C ALA A 46 15.55 3.72 19.66
N TRP A 47 15.81 2.85 18.68
CA TRP A 47 16.99 1.99 18.71
C TRP A 47 18.26 2.79 18.37
N ARG A 48 18.20 3.67 17.36
CA ARG A 48 19.32 4.57 17.04
C ARG A 48 19.68 5.47 18.22
N GLU A 49 18.69 6.02 18.91
CA GLU A 49 18.92 6.82 20.13
C GLU A 49 19.63 5.99 21.20
N GLU A 50 19.18 4.76 21.44
CA GLU A 50 19.81 3.84 22.39
C GLU A 50 21.25 3.46 21.98
N LEU A 51 21.50 3.23 20.69
CA LEU A 51 22.84 2.97 20.17
C LEU A 51 23.76 4.21 20.34
N ALA A 52 23.25 5.41 20.03
CA ALA A 52 24.00 6.66 20.19
C ALA A 52 24.30 6.98 21.67
N GLU A 53 23.39 6.61 22.57
CA GLU A 53 23.59 6.76 24.02
C GLU A 53 24.67 5.79 24.52
N LYS A 54 24.60 4.51 24.14
CA LYS A 54 25.36 3.43 24.80
C LYS A 54 26.68 3.08 24.12
N LEU A 55 26.81 3.34 22.83
CA LEU A 55 28.02 3.04 22.06
C LEU A 55 28.95 4.26 21.99
N GLU A 56 30.25 3.99 21.89
CA GLU A 56 31.27 4.99 21.60
C GLU A 56 32.17 4.51 20.43
N PRO A 57 32.68 5.42 19.59
CA PRO A 57 33.59 5.05 18.50
C PRO A 57 34.87 4.41 19.06
N ALA A 58 35.35 3.34 18.42
CA ALA A 58 36.58 2.65 18.80
C ALA A 58 37.64 2.72 17.69
N GLU A 59 37.33 2.14 16.53
CA GLU A 59 38.12 2.26 15.30
C GLU A 59 37.25 2.87 14.19
N ASP A 60 37.84 3.11 13.02
CA ASP A 60 37.13 3.69 11.89
C ASP A 60 35.89 2.86 11.52
N GLY A 61 34.71 3.45 11.72
CA GLY A 61 33.39 2.87 11.51
C GLY A 61 33.00 1.69 12.43
N LEU A 62 33.76 1.43 13.50
CA LEU A 62 33.45 0.42 14.51
C LEU A 62 33.24 1.04 15.88
N TYR A 63 32.33 0.46 16.66
CA TYR A 63 31.91 0.97 17.95
C TYR A 63 32.15 -0.03 19.06
N VAL A 64 32.26 0.44 20.30
CA VAL A 64 32.29 -0.38 21.51
C VAL A 64 31.20 0.07 22.47
N LEU A 65 30.74 -0.85 23.31
CA LEU A 65 29.83 -0.51 24.39
C LEU A 65 30.60 0.23 25.49
N LYS A 66 30.12 1.41 25.89
CA LYS A 66 30.73 2.19 26.99
C LYS A 66 30.80 1.36 28.27
N ASP A 67 31.89 1.47 29.02
CA ASP A 67 32.17 0.60 30.17
C ASP A 67 31.06 0.60 31.24
N GLU A 68 30.36 1.73 31.40
CA GLU A 68 29.25 1.88 32.37
C GLU A 68 28.02 1.02 32.05
N TYR A 69 27.80 0.66 30.79
CA TYR A 69 26.71 -0.22 30.36
C TYR A 69 27.15 -1.69 30.23
N ARG A 70 28.45 -2.00 30.36
CA ARG A 70 28.93 -3.38 30.22
C ARG A 70 28.51 -4.23 31.41
N ILE A 71 27.88 -5.37 31.12
CA ILE A 71 27.54 -6.37 32.15
C ILE A 71 28.82 -7.08 32.60
N LYS A 72 29.19 -6.87 33.87
CA LYS A 72 30.35 -7.52 34.49
C LYS A 72 29.95 -8.91 34.99
N ASP A 73 30.51 -9.94 34.37
CA ASP A 73 30.32 -11.34 34.74
C ASP A 73 31.69 -11.91 35.12
N GLU A 74 31.89 -12.21 36.41
CA GLU A 74 33.17 -12.71 36.95
C GLU A 74 33.59 -14.06 36.34
N LYS A 75 32.66 -14.77 35.69
CA LYS A 75 32.90 -16.10 35.10
C LYS A 75 33.39 -16.04 33.65
N ILE A 76 33.48 -14.85 33.06
CA ILE A 76 33.92 -14.68 31.66
C ILE A 76 35.11 -13.73 31.65
N PRO A 77 36.25 -14.11 31.03
CA PRO A 77 37.39 -13.22 30.91
C PRO A 77 36.98 -11.89 30.26
N GLY A 78 37.11 -10.78 31.00
CA GLY A 78 36.71 -9.44 30.54
C GLY A 78 37.65 -8.81 29.51
N GLU A 79 38.67 -9.53 29.08
CA GLU A 79 39.74 -9.04 28.20
C GLU A 79 39.25 -8.80 26.76
N MET A 80 38.25 -9.56 26.31
CA MET A 80 37.66 -9.39 24.99
C MET A 80 36.71 -8.18 24.96
N ILE A 81 36.89 -7.31 23.97
CA ILE A 81 36.01 -6.16 23.72
C ILE A 81 35.41 -6.31 22.31
N PRO A 82 34.16 -6.77 22.18
CA PRO A 82 33.48 -6.88 20.90
C PRO A 82 33.36 -5.51 20.21
N ARG A 83 33.42 -5.50 18.88
CA ARG A 83 33.15 -4.33 18.05
C ARG A 83 31.76 -4.41 17.44
N PHE A 84 31.01 -3.34 17.53
CA PHE A 84 29.72 -3.17 16.88
C PHE A 84 29.91 -2.50 15.52
N VAL A 85 29.25 -3.04 14.51
CA VAL A 85 29.07 -2.41 13.19
C VAL A 85 27.60 -2.13 12.99
N ILE A 86 27.27 -0.97 12.44
CA ILE A 86 25.87 -0.58 12.26
C ILE A 86 25.27 -1.39 11.12
N THR A 87 24.24 -2.18 11.43
CA THR A 87 23.55 -3.03 10.45
C THR A 87 22.04 -2.95 10.60
N GLY A 88 21.30 -3.37 9.58
CA GLY A 88 19.84 -3.49 9.65
C GLY A 88 19.26 -4.19 8.45
N GLU A 89 18.16 -4.90 8.68
CA GLU A 89 17.40 -5.60 7.65
C GLU A 89 16.20 -4.75 7.22
N ILE A 90 15.97 -4.66 5.90
CA ILE A 90 14.80 -3.99 5.32
C ILE A 90 14.03 -5.00 4.48
N SER A 91 12.71 -5.08 4.71
CA SER A 91 11.81 -5.96 3.95
C SER A 91 11.11 -5.18 2.85
N SER A 92 11.29 -5.61 1.60
CA SER A 92 10.69 -4.98 0.42
C SER A 92 9.56 -5.86 -0.12
N ILE A 93 8.32 -5.34 -0.16
CA ILE A 93 7.13 -6.03 -0.70
C ILE A 93 6.49 -5.18 -1.79
N TYR A 94 6.61 -5.60 -3.05
CA TYR A 94 6.19 -4.81 -4.21
C TYR A 94 5.85 -5.70 -5.40
N LYS A 95 5.18 -5.16 -6.42
CA LYS A 95 4.85 -5.90 -7.65
C LYS A 95 5.91 -5.68 -8.74
N LYS A 96 6.51 -6.76 -9.24
CA LYS A 96 7.45 -6.74 -10.38
C LYS A 96 7.29 -7.97 -11.25
N ASN A 97 7.35 -7.79 -12.58
CA ASN A 97 7.16 -8.85 -13.57
C ASN A 97 5.86 -9.67 -13.38
N GLY A 98 4.78 -9.00 -12.96
CA GLY A 98 3.46 -9.63 -12.76
C GLY A 98 3.32 -10.47 -11.49
N LYS A 99 4.33 -10.53 -10.62
CA LYS A 99 4.31 -11.25 -9.34
C LYS A 99 4.54 -10.28 -8.17
N VAL A 100 4.01 -10.62 -6.99
CA VAL A 100 4.36 -9.93 -5.74
C VAL A 100 5.70 -10.48 -5.26
N ARG A 101 6.70 -9.61 -5.17
CA ARG A 101 8.06 -9.91 -4.72
C ARG A 101 8.18 -9.56 -3.24
N LYS A 102 8.93 -10.39 -2.52
CA LYS A 102 9.23 -10.23 -1.10
C LYS A 102 10.69 -10.56 -0.89
N VAL A 103 11.50 -9.55 -0.64
CA VAL A 103 12.96 -9.69 -0.54
C VAL A 103 13.44 -8.93 0.68
N HIS A 104 14.29 -9.59 1.46
CA HIS A 104 14.98 -8.98 2.58
C HIS A 104 16.39 -8.56 2.18
N SER A 105 16.80 -7.41 2.70
CA SER A 105 18.09 -6.77 2.38
C SER A 105 18.81 -6.44 3.67
N LEU A 106 20.01 -6.98 3.85
CA LEU A 106 20.91 -6.63 4.95
C LEU A 106 21.81 -5.47 4.50
N ILE A 107 21.78 -4.38 5.25
CA ILE A 107 22.58 -3.18 4.96
C ILE A 107 23.62 -3.02 6.06
N HIS A 108 24.88 -2.84 5.66
CA HIS A 108 25.98 -2.50 6.57
C HIS A 108 26.40 -1.05 6.35
N LEU A 109 26.50 -0.26 7.43
CA LEU A 109 26.76 1.17 7.36
C LEU A 109 28.07 1.55 8.06
N PRO A 110 28.80 2.55 7.53
CA PRO A 110 30.07 3.00 8.10
C PRO A 110 29.89 3.72 9.45
N GLY A 111 28.68 4.15 9.80
CA GLY A 111 28.43 4.78 11.09
C GLY A 111 26.97 5.14 11.35
N LEU A 112 26.72 5.65 12.56
CA LEU A 112 25.40 6.10 13.01
C LEU A 112 24.88 7.32 12.23
N GLU A 113 25.79 8.16 11.70
CA GLU A 113 25.39 9.31 10.88
C GLU A 113 24.75 8.86 9.55
N ASP A 114 25.30 7.83 8.90
CA ASP A 114 24.73 7.21 7.71
C ASP A 114 23.39 6.55 8.01
N ALA A 115 23.28 5.89 9.16
CA ALA A 115 22.03 5.32 9.63
C ALA A 115 20.95 6.39 9.77
N GLU A 116 21.28 7.56 10.30
CA GLU A 116 20.33 8.68 10.41
C GLU A 116 19.93 9.23 9.03
N ARG A 117 20.91 9.45 8.14
CA ARG A 117 20.63 9.96 6.77
C ARG A 117 19.71 9.03 5.99
N ILE A 118 20.02 7.74 5.98
CA ILE A 118 19.24 6.73 5.27
C ILE A 118 17.86 6.61 5.91
N SER A 119 17.80 6.52 7.23
CA SER A 119 16.52 6.39 7.92
C SER A 119 15.62 7.61 7.72
N ALA A 120 16.17 8.82 7.70
CA ALA A 120 15.39 10.03 7.37
C ALA A 120 14.81 9.99 5.94
N LYS A 121 15.49 9.36 4.98
CA LYS A 121 14.97 9.14 3.61
C LYS A 121 13.94 8.00 3.57
N LEU A 122 14.14 6.93 4.34
CA LEU A 122 13.23 5.78 4.41
C LEU A 122 11.95 6.07 5.20
N GLU A 123 12.03 6.83 6.30
CA GLU A 123 10.88 7.33 7.08
C GLU A 123 9.93 8.15 6.21
N GLN A 124 10.56 8.88 5.31
CA GLN A 124 9.90 9.63 4.29
C GLN A 124 9.09 8.68 3.38
N ILE A 125 9.57 7.48 3.04
CA ILE A 125 8.91 6.52 2.12
C ILE A 125 7.86 5.67 2.85
N GLY A 126 8.17 5.11 4.01
CA GLY A 126 7.29 4.19 4.74
C GLY A 126 7.47 4.25 6.24
N ASN A 127 6.69 3.45 6.97
CA ASN A 127 6.73 3.44 8.43
C ASN A 127 7.94 2.66 8.94
N ILE A 128 8.84 3.34 9.66
CA ILE A 128 10.03 2.75 10.31
C ILE A 128 9.95 2.80 11.84
N HIS A 129 8.84 3.27 12.41
CA HIS A 129 8.67 3.50 13.86
C HIS A 129 8.00 2.34 14.59
N SER A 130 7.35 1.44 13.86
CA SER A 130 6.56 0.34 14.43
C SER A 130 7.34 -0.97 14.56
N ASP A 131 8.38 -1.14 13.75
CA ASP A 131 9.14 -2.38 13.65
C ASP A 131 10.61 -2.06 13.35
N GLY A 132 11.53 -2.77 14.01
CA GLY A 132 12.96 -2.72 13.77
C GLY A 132 13.34 -3.12 12.35
N ARG A 133 12.57 -4.02 11.75
CA ARG A 133 12.66 -4.43 10.35
C ARG A 133 11.47 -3.87 9.57
N PRO A 134 11.58 -2.65 9.00
CA PRO A 134 10.47 -2.03 8.32
C PRO A 134 10.09 -2.79 7.04
N ILE A 135 8.79 -2.80 6.75
CA ILE A 135 8.23 -3.31 5.50
C ILE A 135 7.92 -2.11 4.61
N LEU A 136 8.60 -2.05 3.47
CA LEU A 136 8.46 -0.97 2.51
C LEU A 136 7.86 -1.49 1.19
N GLY A 137 6.88 -0.74 0.68
CA GLY A 137 6.34 -0.93 -0.68
C GLY A 137 7.25 -0.35 -1.74
N LEU A 138 8.54 -0.73 -1.72
CA LEU A 138 9.62 -0.16 -2.51
C LEU A 138 10.35 -1.27 -3.27
N ASP A 139 10.70 -1.04 -4.54
CA ASP A 139 11.52 -1.97 -5.33
C ASP A 139 12.93 -2.10 -4.72
N CYS A 140 13.52 -3.29 -4.75
CA CYS A 140 14.90 -3.52 -4.30
C CYS A 140 15.92 -2.71 -5.11
N HIS A 141 15.65 -2.50 -6.39
CA HIS A 141 16.43 -1.61 -7.25
C HIS A 141 16.45 -0.18 -6.66
N ASP A 142 15.29 0.39 -6.38
CA ASP A 142 15.15 1.76 -5.89
C ASP A 142 15.72 1.90 -4.47
N LEU A 143 15.56 0.87 -3.64
CA LEU A 143 16.21 0.81 -2.33
C LEU A 143 17.73 0.89 -2.48
N LEU A 144 18.32 0.07 -3.36
CA LEU A 144 19.76 0.09 -3.61
C LEU A 144 20.23 1.45 -4.14
N GLU A 145 19.49 2.05 -5.09
CA GLU A 145 19.79 3.39 -5.61
C GLU A 145 19.83 4.43 -4.48
N ILE A 146 18.82 4.44 -3.61
CA ILE A 146 18.76 5.35 -2.46
C ILE A 146 19.94 5.16 -1.52
N ILE A 147 20.30 3.91 -1.23
CA ILE A 147 21.42 3.60 -0.34
C ILE A 147 22.74 4.10 -0.94
N LEU A 148 22.98 3.82 -2.23
CA LEU A 148 24.18 4.26 -2.93
C LEU A 148 24.26 5.79 -3.06
N GLU A 149 23.13 6.48 -3.26
CA GLU A 149 23.04 7.95 -3.31
C GLU A 149 23.45 8.58 -1.96
N LEU A 150 22.96 8.03 -0.86
CA LEU A 150 23.11 8.63 0.48
C LEU A 150 24.37 8.18 1.22
N SER A 151 24.83 6.96 0.97
CA SER A 151 26.01 6.37 1.58
C SER A 151 26.71 5.45 0.57
N PRO A 152 27.59 5.99 -0.29
CA PRO A 152 28.29 5.21 -1.31
C PRO A 152 29.20 4.11 -0.75
N GLN A 153 29.56 4.18 0.53
CA GLN A 153 30.37 3.17 1.22
C GLN A 153 29.54 2.07 1.87
N ALA A 154 28.21 2.23 1.94
CA ALA A 154 27.32 1.22 2.49
C ALA A 154 27.40 -0.07 1.66
N VAL A 155 27.30 -1.20 2.35
CA VAL A 155 27.28 -2.51 1.70
C VAL A 155 25.86 -3.04 1.75
N TYR A 156 25.31 -3.33 0.57
CA TYR A 156 24.02 -3.97 0.40
C TYR A 156 24.21 -5.46 0.14
N VAL A 157 23.54 -6.30 0.92
CA VAL A 157 23.57 -7.76 0.78
C VAL A 157 22.13 -8.28 0.73
N PRO A 158 21.71 -8.99 -0.34
CA PRO A 158 20.48 -9.76 -0.30
C PRO A 158 20.55 -10.80 0.83
N ALA A 159 19.60 -10.72 1.76
CA ALA A 159 19.59 -11.53 2.97
C ALA A 159 18.96 -12.90 2.73
N HIS A 160 19.49 -13.94 3.39
CA HIS A 160 18.99 -15.34 3.42
C HIS A 160 18.33 -15.79 2.11
N ILE A 161 19.11 -15.76 1.03
CA ILE A 161 18.66 -15.73 -0.38
C ILE A 161 17.78 -16.91 -0.83
N TRP A 162 17.63 -17.95 -0.02
CA TRP A 162 16.84 -19.14 -0.32
C TRP A 162 15.54 -19.29 0.46
N THR A 163 15.29 -18.49 1.50
CA THR A 163 14.11 -18.69 2.34
C THR A 163 12.82 -18.62 1.50
N PRO A 164 11.89 -19.60 1.57
CA PRO A 164 10.85 -19.74 0.53
C PRO A 164 9.95 -18.52 0.28
N HIS A 165 9.75 -17.68 1.30
CA HIS A 165 8.75 -16.60 1.29
C HIS A 165 9.33 -15.17 1.25
N PHE A 166 10.59 -14.96 1.64
CA PHE A 166 11.16 -13.62 1.87
C PHE A 166 12.61 -13.51 1.40
N SER A 167 12.90 -14.01 0.21
CA SER A 167 14.26 -14.03 -0.30
C SER A 167 14.34 -13.79 -1.79
N LEU A 168 15.57 -13.55 -2.24
CA LEU A 168 15.86 -13.30 -3.65
C LEU A 168 15.49 -14.50 -4.53
N PHE A 169 15.78 -15.74 -4.13
CA PHE A 169 15.52 -16.97 -4.91
C PHE A 169 14.42 -17.86 -4.33
N GLY A 170 13.67 -17.39 -3.32
CA GLY A 170 12.65 -18.16 -2.64
C GLY A 170 11.58 -18.74 -3.57
N ALA A 171 11.13 -19.96 -3.29
CA ALA A 171 10.23 -20.73 -4.15
C ALA A 171 8.87 -20.05 -4.45
N PHE A 172 8.39 -19.15 -3.58
CA PHE A 172 7.06 -18.53 -3.73
C PHE A 172 7.08 -17.08 -4.23
N SER A 173 8.10 -16.31 -3.86
CA SER A 173 8.18 -14.86 -4.14
C SER A 173 9.47 -14.44 -4.86
N GLY A 174 10.45 -15.34 -4.99
CA GLY A 174 11.79 -15.06 -5.49
C GLY A 174 11.90 -15.00 -7.02
N PHE A 175 12.96 -14.36 -7.47
CA PHE A 175 13.41 -14.26 -8.85
C PHE A 175 14.17 -15.52 -9.26
N ASP A 176 14.39 -15.69 -10.56
CA ASP A 176 15.23 -16.77 -11.10
C ASP A 176 16.68 -16.28 -11.34
N THR A 177 16.89 -14.96 -11.40
CA THR A 177 18.22 -14.33 -11.56
C THR A 177 18.35 -13.07 -10.69
N VAL A 178 19.58 -12.65 -10.40
CA VAL A 178 19.85 -11.40 -9.66
C VAL A 178 19.49 -10.18 -10.50
N GLU A 179 19.73 -10.28 -11.82
CA GLU A 179 19.49 -9.25 -12.81
C GLU A 179 18.01 -8.84 -12.92
N GLU A 180 17.07 -9.78 -12.72
CA GLU A 180 15.65 -9.44 -12.68
C GLU A 180 15.25 -8.58 -11.47
N CYS A 181 16.01 -8.66 -10.38
CA CYS A 181 15.75 -7.91 -9.16
C CYS A 181 16.38 -6.52 -9.24
N PHE A 182 17.67 -6.45 -9.54
CA PHE A 182 18.49 -5.23 -9.45
C PHE A 182 18.78 -4.56 -10.79
N GLU A 183 18.39 -5.15 -11.92
CA GLU A 183 18.52 -4.55 -13.25
C GLU A 183 19.92 -3.98 -13.52
N ASP A 184 20.03 -2.71 -13.91
CA ASP A 184 21.31 -2.04 -14.20
C ASP A 184 22.18 -1.81 -12.96
N LEU A 185 21.63 -1.91 -11.75
CA LEU A 185 22.36 -1.83 -10.48
C LEU A 185 22.91 -3.18 -10.00
N THR A 186 22.64 -4.28 -10.69
CA THR A 186 23.22 -5.60 -10.40
C THR A 186 24.75 -5.61 -10.20
N PRO A 187 25.56 -4.81 -10.94
CA PRO A 187 27.01 -4.73 -10.71
C PRO A 187 27.43 -4.26 -9.32
N TYR A 188 26.55 -3.60 -8.55
CA TYR A 188 26.82 -3.14 -7.18
C TYR A 188 26.51 -4.18 -6.10
N ILE A 189 25.94 -5.34 -6.48
CA ILE A 189 25.77 -6.47 -5.59
C ILE A 189 27.04 -7.32 -5.63
N HIS A 190 27.65 -7.53 -4.47
CA HIS A 190 28.95 -8.20 -4.35
C HIS A 190 28.94 -9.42 -3.42
N ALA A 191 27.99 -9.50 -2.50
CA ALA A 191 27.85 -10.60 -1.55
C ALA A 191 26.40 -11.06 -1.45
N MET A 192 26.21 -12.29 -0.98
CA MET A 192 24.91 -12.91 -0.73
C MET A 192 24.96 -13.62 0.63
N GLU A 193 23.92 -13.42 1.45
CA GLU A 193 23.77 -14.15 2.69
C GLU A 193 22.98 -15.45 2.43
N THR A 194 23.58 -16.59 2.73
CA THR A 194 23.02 -17.93 2.44
C THR A 194 21.82 -18.26 3.33
N GLY A 195 21.92 -17.92 4.62
CA GLY A 195 20.93 -18.19 5.66
C GLY A 195 20.90 -19.64 6.13
N LEU A 196 20.21 -19.87 7.26
CA LEU A 196 20.22 -21.08 8.11
C LEU A 196 19.75 -22.42 7.48
N SER A 197 19.48 -22.47 6.18
CA SER A 197 18.96 -23.67 5.50
C SER A 197 19.73 -24.01 4.23
N SER A 198 20.83 -23.31 3.96
CA SER A 198 21.77 -23.61 2.88
C SER A 198 23.21 -23.37 3.33
N ASP A 199 24.14 -24.11 2.74
CA ASP A 199 25.57 -24.00 3.03
C ASP A 199 26.37 -23.74 1.72
N PRO A 200 27.69 -23.47 1.82
CA PRO A 200 28.50 -23.22 0.63
C PRO A 200 28.47 -24.36 -0.41
N PRO A 201 28.58 -25.66 -0.04
CA PRO A 201 28.41 -26.77 -0.99
C PRO A 201 27.11 -26.73 -1.80
N MET A 202 25.96 -26.44 -1.17
CA MET A 202 24.70 -26.28 -1.89
C MET A 202 24.77 -25.12 -2.90
N ASN A 203 25.34 -23.99 -2.48
CA ASN A 203 25.41 -22.77 -3.31
C ASN A 203 26.44 -22.88 -4.45
N TRP A 204 27.54 -23.64 -4.29
CA TRP A 204 28.53 -23.86 -5.35
C TRP A 204 27.95 -24.58 -6.58
N ARG A 205 26.80 -25.25 -6.41
CA ARG A 205 26.09 -25.91 -7.50
C ARG A 205 25.38 -24.95 -8.46
N VAL A 206 25.29 -23.67 -8.11
CA VAL A 206 24.60 -22.63 -8.88
C VAL A 206 25.64 -21.66 -9.43
N SER A 207 26.04 -21.82 -10.69
CA SER A 207 27.12 -21.01 -11.30
C SER A 207 26.83 -19.52 -11.31
N ALA A 208 25.57 -19.11 -11.34
CA ALA A 208 25.16 -17.71 -11.25
C ALA A 208 25.65 -17.04 -9.95
N LEU A 209 25.88 -17.82 -8.88
CA LEU A 209 26.38 -17.30 -7.61
C LEU A 209 27.89 -17.12 -7.56
N ASP A 210 28.64 -17.62 -8.56
CA ASP A 210 30.10 -17.65 -8.52
C ASP A 210 30.73 -16.26 -8.36
N ARG A 211 30.11 -15.23 -8.93
CA ARG A 211 30.64 -13.86 -8.88
C ARG A 211 30.48 -13.18 -7.51
N TYR A 212 29.68 -13.74 -6.61
CA TYR A 212 29.37 -13.14 -5.31
C TYR A 212 30.15 -13.81 -4.18
N GLN A 213 30.42 -13.04 -3.13
CA GLN A 213 30.93 -13.58 -1.87
C GLN A 213 29.78 -14.18 -1.07
N LEU A 214 29.88 -15.46 -0.72
CA LEU A 214 28.95 -16.09 0.20
C LEU A 214 29.33 -15.70 1.63
N ILE A 215 28.39 -15.08 2.33
CA ILE A 215 28.52 -14.75 3.76
C ILE A 215 27.44 -15.49 4.55
N SER A 216 27.72 -15.76 5.82
CA SER A 216 26.86 -16.53 6.70
C SER A 216 26.67 -15.79 8.03
N ASN A 217 25.43 -15.57 8.45
CA ASN A 217 25.12 -14.78 9.63
C ASN A 217 23.95 -15.38 10.39
N SER A 218 23.93 -15.16 11.70
CA SER A 218 22.99 -15.87 12.55
C SER A 218 21.53 -15.53 12.30
N ASP A 219 21.15 -14.34 11.82
CA ASP A 219 19.75 -13.86 11.90
C ASP A 219 19.23 -13.96 13.36
N ALA A 220 20.03 -13.45 14.30
CA ALA A 220 19.79 -13.64 15.72
C ALA A 220 18.61 -12.81 16.25
N HIS A 221 17.54 -13.51 16.62
CA HIS A 221 16.37 -12.97 17.33
C HIS A 221 16.47 -13.09 18.87
N SER A 222 17.60 -13.59 19.38
CA SER A 222 17.94 -13.56 20.80
C SER A 222 19.46 -13.58 20.97
N PRO A 223 20.03 -12.98 22.04
CA PRO A 223 21.49 -12.94 22.21
C PRO A 223 22.14 -14.33 22.30
N ALA A 224 21.43 -15.33 22.81
CA ALA A 224 21.91 -16.70 22.91
C ALA A 224 22.14 -17.39 21.54
N LYS A 225 21.49 -16.89 20.49
CA LYS A 225 21.58 -17.43 19.12
C LYS A 225 22.74 -16.86 18.30
N LEU A 226 23.47 -15.87 18.84
CA LEU A 226 24.67 -15.32 18.19
C LEU A 226 25.70 -16.42 17.91
N GLY A 227 26.34 -16.33 16.75
CA GLY A 227 27.44 -17.19 16.34
C GLY A 227 27.06 -18.61 15.97
N ARG A 228 25.77 -18.91 15.77
CA ARG A 228 25.34 -20.16 15.09
C ARG A 228 25.74 -20.18 13.61
N GLU A 229 25.84 -18.99 13.02
CA GLU A 229 26.46 -18.70 11.74
C GLU A 229 27.32 -17.45 11.92
N ALA A 230 28.47 -17.42 11.27
CA ALA A 230 29.39 -16.29 11.33
C ALA A 230 30.39 -16.33 10.17
N ASN A 231 31.13 -15.23 10.03
CA ASN A 231 32.16 -15.06 9.02
C ASN A 231 33.54 -15.00 9.66
N LEU A 232 34.55 -15.56 8.99
CA LEU A 232 35.94 -15.54 9.40
C LEU A 232 36.69 -14.48 8.60
N PHE A 233 37.21 -13.47 9.30
CA PHE A 233 37.88 -12.34 8.69
C PHE A 233 39.37 -12.28 9.06
N ASP A 234 40.23 -12.10 8.07
CA ASP A 234 41.62 -11.71 8.22
C ASP A 234 41.82 -10.29 7.68
N ILE A 235 41.40 -9.32 8.50
CA ILE A 235 41.31 -7.90 8.15
C ILE A 235 41.85 -7.04 9.30
N PRO A 236 42.27 -5.80 9.04
CA PRO A 236 42.33 -4.78 10.08
C PRO A 236 40.95 -4.58 10.73
N LEU A 237 40.89 -4.30 12.03
CA LEU A 237 39.65 -3.92 12.71
C LEU A 237 39.23 -2.51 12.29
N SER A 238 38.56 -2.42 11.14
CA SER A 238 37.92 -1.21 10.62
C SER A 238 36.74 -1.58 9.73
N TYR A 239 35.81 -0.64 9.57
CA TYR A 239 34.71 -0.79 8.62
C TYR A 239 35.23 -0.92 7.18
N ASP A 240 36.25 -0.18 6.77
CA ASP A 240 36.88 -0.34 5.45
C ASP A 240 37.42 -1.77 5.24
N GLY A 241 38.07 -2.35 6.26
CA GLY A 241 38.53 -3.73 6.21
C GLY A 241 37.38 -4.71 6.02
N LEU A 242 36.29 -4.53 6.77
CA LEU A 242 35.09 -5.37 6.68
C LEU A 242 34.38 -5.22 5.33
N SER A 243 34.13 -3.98 4.91
CA SER A 243 33.47 -3.63 3.65
C SER A 243 34.24 -4.19 2.45
N ARG A 244 35.57 -4.03 2.42
CA ARG A 244 36.43 -4.62 1.38
C ARG A 244 36.38 -6.14 1.38
N ALA A 245 36.36 -6.79 2.54
CA ALA A 245 36.26 -8.25 2.62
C ALA A 245 34.95 -8.77 2.06
N ILE A 246 33.83 -8.10 2.34
CA ILE A 246 32.51 -8.47 1.82
C ILE A 246 32.40 -8.16 0.32
N GLN A 247 32.87 -7.00 -0.13
CA GLN A 247 32.74 -6.58 -1.53
C GLN A 247 33.70 -7.29 -2.49
N THR A 248 34.93 -7.56 -2.06
CA THR A 248 36.00 -8.08 -2.93
C THR A 248 36.42 -9.50 -2.61
N GLY A 249 36.02 -10.02 -1.44
CA GLY A 249 36.49 -11.29 -0.91
C GLY A 249 37.89 -11.24 -0.28
N GLN A 250 38.64 -10.14 -0.40
CA GLN A 250 39.98 -10.00 0.18
C GLN A 250 39.90 -9.85 1.71
N GLY A 251 40.44 -10.83 2.44
CA GLY A 251 40.35 -10.87 3.91
C GLY A 251 39.10 -11.60 4.43
N LEU A 252 38.18 -12.06 3.57
CA LEU A 252 37.15 -13.03 3.97
C LEU A 252 37.75 -14.44 3.81
N TYR A 253 38.12 -15.06 4.93
CA TYR A 253 38.79 -16.36 4.96
C TYR A 253 37.82 -17.53 4.73
N GLY A 254 36.64 -17.47 5.32
CA GLY A 254 35.66 -18.56 5.30
C GLY A 254 34.45 -18.26 6.16
N THR A 255 33.60 -19.25 6.37
CA THR A 255 32.36 -19.11 7.17
C THR A 255 32.24 -20.21 8.24
N ILE A 256 31.51 -19.90 9.30
CA ILE A 256 30.99 -20.86 10.27
C ILE A 256 29.52 -21.03 9.91
N GLU A 257 29.12 -22.26 9.62
CA GLU A 257 27.79 -22.57 9.11
C GLU A 257 26.98 -23.34 10.15
N PHE A 258 25.68 -23.06 10.15
CA PHE A 258 24.70 -23.95 10.77
C PHE A 258 24.53 -25.17 9.88
N PHE A 259 24.27 -26.36 10.44
CA PHE A 259 23.93 -27.50 9.59
C PHE A 259 22.65 -27.18 8.83
N PRO A 260 22.65 -27.15 7.49
CA PRO A 260 21.49 -26.73 6.73
C PRO A 260 20.30 -27.65 7.02
N GLU A 261 20.53 -28.93 7.34
CA GLU A 261 19.52 -29.90 7.76
C GLU A 261 18.80 -29.52 9.05
N GLU A 262 19.42 -28.76 9.96
CA GLU A 262 18.69 -28.24 11.13
C GLU A 262 17.73 -27.11 10.75
N GLY A 263 17.96 -26.47 9.60
CA GLY A 263 17.13 -25.41 9.06
C GLY A 263 15.65 -25.81 8.92
N LYS A 264 14.76 -24.88 9.29
CA LYS A 264 13.30 -25.11 9.29
C LYS A 264 12.68 -25.52 7.96
N TYR A 265 13.35 -25.16 6.86
CA TYR A 265 12.84 -25.29 5.51
C TYR A 265 13.86 -25.97 4.61
N HIS A 266 14.74 -26.81 5.16
CA HIS A 266 15.78 -27.45 4.38
C HIS A 266 15.21 -28.40 3.34
N MET A 267 14.42 -29.39 3.80
CA MET A 267 13.78 -30.36 2.93
C MET A 267 12.34 -29.98 2.59
N ASP A 268 11.83 -30.61 1.53
CA ASP A 268 10.41 -30.58 1.22
C ASP A 268 9.63 -31.29 2.31
N GLY A 269 8.44 -30.80 2.62
CA GLY A 269 7.62 -31.56 3.54
C GLY A 269 6.23 -31.04 3.81
N HIS A 270 5.55 -31.84 4.62
CA HIS A 270 4.21 -31.58 5.10
C HIS A 270 4.11 -31.97 6.58
N ARG A 271 4.27 -30.96 7.43
CA ARG A 271 4.35 -31.05 8.89
C ARG A 271 3.18 -31.78 9.52
N LYS A 272 1.95 -31.47 9.09
CA LYS A 272 0.72 -32.09 9.62
C LYS A 272 0.68 -33.60 9.42
N CYS A 273 1.34 -34.11 8.38
CA CYS A 273 1.44 -35.53 8.10
C CYS A 273 2.79 -36.12 8.52
N ASN A 274 3.64 -35.32 9.17
CA ASN A 274 5.02 -35.66 9.54
C ASN A 274 5.81 -36.26 8.36
N LEU A 275 5.61 -35.67 7.17
CA LEU A 275 6.20 -36.15 5.93
C LEU A 275 7.36 -35.24 5.52
N CYS A 276 8.56 -35.78 5.46
CA CYS A 276 9.77 -35.12 4.96
C CYS A 276 10.24 -35.87 3.70
N LEU A 277 10.48 -35.14 2.61
CA LEU A 277 10.78 -35.71 1.30
C LEU A 277 12.04 -35.07 0.71
N THR A 278 12.78 -35.86 -0.07
CA THR A 278 13.80 -35.32 -0.95
C THR A 278 13.15 -34.60 -2.14
N PRO A 279 13.85 -33.66 -2.80
CA PRO A 279 13.33 -33.03 -4.02
C PRO A 279 12.88 -34.06 -5.08
N SER A 280 13.66 -35.14 -5.23
CA SER A 280 13.35 -36.25 -6.14
C SER A 280 12.06 -37.00 -5.77
N ASP A 281 11.76 -37.15 -4.48
CA ASP A 281 10.55 -37.83 -4.02
C ASP A 281 9.33 -36.91 -4.18
N THR A 282 9.47 -35.62 -3.90
CA THR A 282 8.40 -34.64 -4.15
C THR A 282 7.99 -34.61 -5.62
N LEU A 283 8.95 -34.68 -6.55
CA LEU A 283 8.67 -34.79 -7.98
C LEU A 283 7.91 -36.09 -8.33
N LYS A 284 8.26 -37.23 -7.71
CA LYS A 284 7.51 -38.50 -7.90
C LYS A 284 6.04 -38.38 -7.45
N TYR A 285 5.77 -37.56 -6.44
CA TYR A 285 4.41 -37.28 -5.95
C TYR A 285 3.76 -36.05 -6.59
N ASN A 286 4.32 -35.50 -7.67
CA ASN A 286 3.85 -34.29 -8.36
C ASN A 286 3.61 -33.09 -7.41
N GLY A 287 4.44 -32.95 -6.36
CA GLY A 287 4.30 -31.88 -5.37
C GLY A 287 3.09 -32.02 -4.44
N ILE A 288 2.43 -33.17 -4.41
CA ILE A 288 1.24 -33.44 -3.59
C ILE A 288 1.57 -34.45 -2.50
N CYS A 289 1.16 -34.17 -1.27
CA CYS A 289 1.35 -35.05 -0.13
C CYS A 289 0.54 -36.34 -0.33
N PRO A 290 1.17 -37.53 -0.35
CA PRO A 290 0.49 -38.82 -0.53
C PRO A 290 -0.42 -39.19 0.64
N VAL A 291 -0.28 -38.54 1.81
CA VAL A 291 -1.07 -38.84 3.01
C VAL A 291 -2.41 -38.10 3.01
N CYS A 292 -2.43 -36.81 2.65
CA CYS A 292 -3.62 -35.97 2.78
C CYS A 292 -4.08 -35.31 1.47
N GLY A 293 -3.34 -35.48 0.37
CA GLY A 293 -3.66 -34.90 -0.94
C GLY A 293 -3.44 -33.38 -1.06
N ARG A 294 -2.80 -32.72 -0.09
CA ARG A 294 -2.48 -31.27 -0.15
C ARG A 294 -1.10 -31.03 -0.75
N LYS A 295 -0.83 -29.81 -1.25
CA LYS A 295 0.50 -29.45 -1.75
C LYS A 295 1.57 -29.54 -0.66
N ILE A 296 2.75 -30.02 -1.04
CA ILE A 296 3.95 -30.08 -0.22
C ILE A 296 4.61 -28.69 -0.19
N THR A 297 5.12 -28.28 0.97
CA THR A 297 5.95 -27.08 1.06
C THR A 297 7.31 -27.39 0.46
N ILE A 298 7.70 -26.62 -0.56
CA ILE A 298 9.00 -26.73 -1.21
C ILE A 298 10.08 -26.13 -0.31
N GLY A 299 11.09 -26.93 0.00
CA GLY A 299 12.25 -26.57 0.81
C GLY A 299 13.37 -25.92 -0.01
N VAL A 300 14.37 -25.45 0.71
CA VAL A 300 15.58 -24.81 0.16
C VAL A 300 16.36 -25.79 -0.71
N SER A 301 16.50 -27.05 -0.28
CA SER A 301 17.19 -28.09 -1.05
C SER A 301 16.60 -28.25 -2.46
N HIS A 302 15.28 -28.27 -2.58
CA HIS A 302 14.59 -28.38 -3.87
C HIS A 302 14.79 -27.12 -4.71
N ARG A 303 14.66 -25.93 -4.12
CA ARG A 303 14.85 -24.70 -4.88
C ARG A 303 16.29 -24.52 -5.37
N VAL A 304 17.28 -24.96 -4.59
CA VAL A 304 18.67 -25.02 -5.03
C VAL A 304 18.83 -26.04 -6.16
N GLU A 305 18.20 -27.22 -6.07
CA GLU A 305 18.21 -28.24 -7.13
C GLU A 305 17.67 -27.67 -8.45
N GLU A 306 16.54 -26.96 -8.40
CA GLU A 306 15.89 -26.33 -9.57
C GLU A 306 16.81 -25.32 -10.29
N LEU A 307 17.58 -24.54 -9.54
CA LEU A 307 18.47 -23.51 -10.08
C LEU A 307 19.90 -24.01 -10.30
N SER A 308 20.23 -25.21 -9.83
CA SER A 308 21.57 -25.77 -9.96
C SER A 308 21.86 -26.19 -11.40
N ASP A 309 23.08 -25.89 -11.84
CA ASP A 309 23.61 -26.28 -13.14
C ASP A 309 24.82 -27.22 -13.02
N ARG A 310 25.11 -27.68 -11.80
CA ARG A 310 26.22 -28.57 -11.44
C ARG A 310 25.77 -29.68 -10.50
N GLU A 311 26.46 -30.82 -10.59
CA GLU A 311 26.16 -32.02 -9.80
C GLU A 311 26.40 -31.81 -8.28
N GLU A 312 25.70 -32.61 -7.48
CA GLU A 312 25.89 -32.65 -6.03
C GLU A 312 27.34 -33.08 -5.68
N GLY A 313 27.93 -32.43 -4.68
CA GLY A 313 29.33 -32.66 -4.29
C GLY A 313 30.36 -31.92 -5.14
N TYR A 314 29.94 -31.07 -6.09
CA TYR A 314 30.86 -30.18 -6.81
C TYR A 314 31.59 -29.22 -5.84
N ILE A 315 32.92 -29.19 -5.95
CA ILE A 315 33.77 -28.26 -5.19
C ILE A 315 34.36 -27.24 -6.16
N ARG A 316 34.14 -25.96 -5.88
CA ARG A 316 34.60 -24.86 -6.72
C ARG A 316 36.12 -24.68 -6.66
N GLU A 317 36.72 -24.32 -7.79
CA GLU A 317 38.12 -23.88 -7.86
C GLU A 317 38.29 -22.58 -7.06
N ASN A 318 39.09 -22.62 -5.98
CA ASN A 318 39.23 -21.58 -4.96
C ASN A 318 38.04 -21.42 -3.99
N ALA A 319 37.28 -22.49 -3.74
CA ALA A 319 36.30 -22.53 -2.66
C ALA A 319 36.92 -22.11 -1.32
N LYS A 320 36.29 -21.15 -0.65
CA LYS A 320 36.69 -20.77 0.71
C LYS A 320 36.31 -21.87 1.69
N PRO A 321 37.13 -22.13 2.74
CA PRO A 321 36.78 -23.08 3.78
C PRO A 321 35.51 -22.67 4.52
N PHE A 322 34.78 -23.66 5.01
CA PHE A 322 33.65 -23.49 5.92
C PHE A 322 33.71 -24.54 7.03
N GLU A 323 33.09 -24.25 8.16
CA GLU A 323 33.02 -25.13 9.32
C GLU A 323 31.56 -25.27 9.79
N SER A 324 30.97 -26.46 9.69
CA SER A 324 29.61 -26.71 10.19
C SER A 324 29.61 -27.01 11.68
N MET A 325 28.82 -26.27 12.45
CA MET A 325 28.89 -26.27 13.91
C MET A 325 27.52 -26.37 14.57
N VAL A 326 27.52 -26.92 15.79
CA VAL A 326 26.36 -27.01 16.68
C VAL A 326 26.70 -26.24 17.97
N PRO A 327 25.78 -25.45 18.55
CA PRO A 327 26.01 -24.73 19.79
C PRO A 327 26.54 -25.64 20.92
N LEU A 328 27.49 -25.15 21.70
CA LEU A 328 28.12 -25.96 22.76
C LEU A 328 27.12 -26.53 23.79
N PRO A 329 26.05 -25.83 24.22
CA PRO A 329 25.02 -26.43 25.07
C PRO A 329 24.36 -27.66 24.45
N GLU A 330 24.19 -27.70 23.14
CA GLU A 330 23.61 -28.84 22.43
C GLU A 330 24.60 -30.01 22.37
N VAL A 331 25.89 -29.73 22.15
CA VAL A 331 26.96 -30.74 22.23
C VAL A 331 27.03 -31.37 23.63
N ILE A 332 26.99 -30.55 24.69
CA ILE A 332 26.98 -31.03 26.09
C ILE A 332 25.71 -31.84 26.37
N GLY A 333 24.55 -31.35 25.91
CA GLY A 333 23.27 -32.04 26.05
C GLY A 333 23.29 -33.42 25.39
N ALA A 334 23.73 -33.48 24.12
CA ALA A 334 23.88 -34.72 23.36
C ALA A 334 24.86 -35.69 24.04
N SER A 335 25.98 -35.19 24.59
CA SER A 335 26.99 -36.03 25.25
C SER A 335 26.55 -36.56 26.63
N SER A 336 25.65 -35.84 27.30
CA SER A 336 25.18 -36.16 28.65
C SER A 336 23.79 -36.80 28.69
N GLY A 337 23.09 -36.89 27.57
CA GLY A 337 21.71 -37.39 27.48
C GLY A 337 20.67 -36.44 28.09
N HIS A 338 20.95 -35.14 28.14
CA HIS A 338 20.05 -34.11 28.71
C HIS A 338 19.70 -33.06 27.64
N SER A 339 18.61 -32.32 27.82
CA SER A 339 18.30 -31.20 26.94
C SER A 339 19.31 -30.05 27.10
N ALA A 340 19.59 -29.32 26.03
CA ALA A 340 20.47 -28.15 26.03
C ALA A 340 20.04 -27.08 27.04
N SER A 341 18.74 -26.97 27.30
CA SER A 341 18.13 -26.04 28.27
C SER A 341 18.21 -26.50 29.72
N SER A 342 18.65 -27.74 30.01
CA SER A 342 18.65 -28.27 31.37
C SER A 342 19.61 -27.52 32.28
N VAL A 343 19.25 -27.39 33.56
CA VAL A 343 20.10 -26.71 34.57
C VAL A 343 21.48 -27.35 34.66
N LYS A 344 21.57 -28.67 34.46
CA LYS A 344 22.83 -29.42 34.47
C LYS A 344 23.72 -29.02 33.30
N VAL A 345 23.17 -29.01 32.08
CA VAL A 345 23.90 -28.60 30.86
C VAL A 345 24.31 -27.14 30.93
N GLN A 346 23.42 -26.24 31.36
CA GLN A 346 23.73 -24.82 31.50
C GLN A 346 24.83 -24.56 32.55
N ARG A 347 24.86 -25.35 33.64
CA ARG A 347 25.94 -25.28 34.63
C ARG A 347 27.28 -25.76 34.05
N GLU A 348 27.27 -26.86 33.30
CA GLU A 348 28.47 -27.37 32.64
C GLU A 348 28.98 -26.40 31.57
N TYR A 349 28.08 -25.82 30.77
CA TYR A 349 28.39 -24.77 29.80
C TYR A 349 29.06 -23.57 30.47
N GLN A 350 28.50 -23.06 31.59
CA GLN A 350 29.13 -21.99 32.35
C GLN A 350 30.51 -22.36 32.90
N LYS A 351 30.67 -23.60 33.38
CA LYS A 351 31.96 -24.11 33.87
C LYS A 351 33.00 -24.12 32.74
N MET A 352 32.65 -24.68 31.59
CA MET A 352 33.53 -24.72 30.42
C MET A 352 33.93 -23.31 29.98
N LEU A 353 32.99 -22.35 29.93
CA LEU A 353 33.33 -20.97 29.60
C LEU A 353 34.33 -20.34 30.58
N SER A 354 34.17 -20.62 31.87
CA SER A 354 35.03 -20.05 32.91
C SER A 354 36.43 -20.66 32.96
N GLU A 355 36.58 -21.94 32.63
CA GLU A 355 37.87 -22.66 32.72
C GLU A 355 38.61 -22.76 31.38
N LEU A 356 37.88 -22.81 30.26
CA LEU A 356 38.44 -23.05 28.92
C LEU A 356 38.36 -21.84 27.98
N GLY A 357 37.53 -20.83 28.31
CA GLY A 357 37.36 -19.63 27.49
C GLY A 357 36.10 -19.66 26.59
N PRO A 358 36.04 -18.81 25.55
CA PRO A 358 34.82 -18.61 24.76
C PRO A 358 34.37 -19.85 23.96
N GLU A 359 33.07 -19.94 23.68
CA GLU A 359 32.42 -21.10 23.05
C GLU A 359 33.07 -21.51 21.72
N LEU A 360 33.24 -20.57 20.79
CA LEU A 360 33.78 -20.88 19.46
C LEU A 360 35.26 -21.30 19.54
N GLU A 361 36.00 -20.85 20.54
CA GLU A 361 37.38 -21.28 20.76
C GLU A 361 37.42 -22.74 21.26
N ILE A 362 36.54 -23.08 22.20
CA ILE A 362 36.36 -24.45 22.70
C ILE A 362 35.98 -25.39 21.54
N LEU A 363 34.99 -25.01 20.74
CA LEU A 363 34.49 -25.88 19.68
C LEU A 363 35.47 -26.05 18.52
N ARG A 364 36.28 -25.02 18.18
CA ARG A 364 37.12 -25.02 16.97
C ARG A 364 38.58 -25.36 17.22
N ASN A 365 39.21 -24.68 18.17
CA ASN A 365 40.67 -24.58 18.23
C ASN A 365 41.27 -25.32 19.43
N LEU A 366 40.54 -25.39 20.54
CA LEU A 366 41.10 -25.89 21.79
C LEU A 366 41.46 -27.40 21.70
N PRO A 367 42.62 -27.84 22.25
CA PRO A 367 42.99 -29.25 22.26
C PRO A 367 41.97 -30.12 23.02
N LEU A 368 41.71 -31.33 22.49
CA LEU A 368 40.72 -32.24 23.07
C LEU A 368 41.11 -32.71 24.49
N GLU A 369 42.41 -32.74 24.80
CA GLU A 369 42.94 -33.11 26.11
C GLU A 369 42.52 -32.10 27.19
N ASP A 370 42.54 -30.80 26.87
CA ASP A 370 42.13 -29.74 27.79
C ASP A 370 40.61 -29.76 28.00
N ILE A 371 39.84 -29.99 26.93
CA ILE A 371 38.38 -30.16 26.99
C ILE A 371 38.03 -31.37 27.86
N SER A 372 38.69 -32.50 27.64
CA SER A 372 38.47 -33.75 28.38
C SER A 372 38.81 -33.59 29.87
N ARG A 373 39.80 -32.77 30.22
CA ARG A 373 40.17 -32.50 31.63
C ARG A 373 39.05 -31.78 32.39
N VAL A 374 38.33 -30.87 31.73
CA VAL A 374 37.31 -30.04 32.38
C VAL A 374 35.91 -30.66 32.30
N SER A 375 35.52 -31.19 31.14
CA SER A 375 34.14 -31.62 30.85
C SER A 375 33.97 -33.13 30.64
N GLY A 376 35.06 -33.90 30.77
CA GLY A 376 35.07 -35.35 30.61
C GLY A 376 35.24 -35.83 29.17
N THR A 377 35.51 -37.13 29.02
CA THR A 377 35.86 -37.74 27.72
C THR A 377 34.71 -37.74 26.71
N ARG A 378 33.45 -37.88 27.17
CA ARG A 378 32.27 -37.90 26.27
C ARG A 378 32.04 -36.56 25.58
N VAL A 379 32.19 -35.43 26.29
CA VAL A 379 32.02 -34.10 25.69
C VAL A 379 33.17 -33.82 24.72
N ALA A 380 34.40 -34.22 25.06
CA ALA A 380 35.54 -34.12 24.15
C ALA A 380 35.34 -34.96 22.88
N GLU A 381 34.83 -36.20 23.00
CA GLU A 381 34.47 -37.05 21.86
C GLU A 381 33.34 -36.43 21.01
N GLY A 382 32.32 -35.83 21.63
CA GLY A 382 31.27 -35.12 20.92
C GLY A 382 31.81 -33.96 20.07
N ILE A 383 32.75 -33.19 20.61
CA ILE A 383 33.45 -32.11 19.88
C ILE A 383 34.36 -32.67 18.79
N GLU A 384 35.05 -33.79 19.03
CA GLU A 384 35.87 -34.46 18.00
C GLU A 384 35.01 -34.93 16.81
N ARG A 385 33.87 -35.58 17.08
CA ARG A 385 32.91 -36.02 16.05
C ARG A 385 32.38 -34.83 15.25
N LEU A 386 32.03 -33.74 15.93
CA LEU A 386 31.58 -32.50 15.30
C LEU A 386 32.67 -31.93 14.37
N ARG A 387 33.91 -31.78 14.84
CA ARG A 387 35.06 -31.29 14.05
C ARG A 387 35.36 -32.15 12.82
N ARG A 388 35.01 -33.44 12.85
CA ARG A 388 35.16 -34.38 11.72
C ARG A 388 33.92 -34.49 10.84
N GLY A 389 32.84 -33.80 11.16
CA GLY A 389 31.55 -33.91 10.46
C GLY A 389 30.86 -35.26 10.63
N GLN A 390 31.24 -36.06 11.65
CA GLN A 390 30.69 -37.38 11.94
C GLN A 390 29.42 -37.26 12.76
N VAL A 391 28.33 -36.85 12.11
CA VAL A 391 27.04 -36.57 12.76
C VAL A 391 25.87 -37.24 12.03
N GLU A 392 24.87 -37.72 12.77
CA GLU A 392 23.60 -38.18 12.21
C GLU A 392 22.68 -36.99 12.01
N ARG A 393 22.11 -36.85 10.82
CA ARG A 393 21.32 -35.68 10.40
C ARG A 393 19.86 -36.06 10.19
N ILE A 394 18.96 -35.42 10.93
CA ILE A 394 17.51 -35.52 10.71
C ILE A 394 17.06 -34.16 10.17
N PRO A 395 16.67 -34.06 8.89
CA PRO A 395 16.39 -32.77 8.27
C PRO A 395 15.08 -32.16 8.77
N GLY A 396 15.10 -30.84 8.92
CA GLY A 396 13.94 -29.99 9.14
C GLY A 396 13.16 -29.75 7.86
N PHE A 397 11.86 -29.51 8.02
CA PHE A 397 10.92 -29.29 6.92
C PHE A 397 9.71 -28.51 7.42
N ASP A 398 9.05 -27.77 6.52
CA ASP A 398 7.73 -27.13 6.76
C ASP A 398 7.63 -26.37 8.11
N GLY A 399 8.68 -25.61 8.45
CA GLY A 399 8.73 -24.76 9.64
C GLY A 399 9.27 -25.43 10.92
N GLU A 400 9.59 -26.73 10.87
CA GLU A 400 10.19 -27.48 11.97
C GLU A 400 11.70 -27.58 11.82
N TYR A 401 12.42 -27.30 12.92
CA TYR A 401 13.87 -27.49 12.95
C TYR A 401 14.22 -28.97 12.86
N GLY A 402 15.28 -29.28 12.12
CA GLY A 402 15.92 -30.59 12.13
C GLY A 402 16.66 -30.85 13.43
N VAL A 403 17.27 -32.03 13.52
CA VAL A 403 18.04 -32.47 14.69
C VAL A 403 19.35 -33.09 14.25
N ILE A 404 20.45 -32.60 14.79
CA ILE A 404 21.77 -33.23 14.66
C ILE A 404 22.04 -34.06 15.91
N LYS A 405 22.40 -35.33 15.71
CA LYS A 405 22.81 -36.22 16.80
C LYS A 405 24.28 -36.57 16.67
N LEU A 406 25.00 -36.42 17.78
CA LEU A 406 26.42 -36.79 17.90
C LEU A 406 26.62 -38.24 18.34
N PHE A 407 25.63 -38.81 19.03
CA PHE A 407 25.67 -40.16 19.59
C PHE A 407 24.36 -40.89 19.28
N SER A 408 24.46 -42.19 19.07
CA SER A 408 23.31 -43.09 18.95
C SER A 408 22.70 -43.38 20.33
N ALA A 409 21.43 -43.81 20.34
CA ALA A 409 20.72 -44.16 21.59
C ALA A 409 21.36 -45.34 22.34
N GLU A 410 22.05 -46.24 21.63
CA GLU A 410 22.76 -47.39 22.22
C GLU A 410 24.08 -46.97 22.89
N GLU A 411 24.81 -46.02 22.31
CA GLU A 411 26.06 -45.47 22.88
C GLU A 411 25.82 -44.68 24.16
N LEU A 412 24.69 -43.98 24.28
CA LEU A 412 24.33 -43.21 25.48
C LEU A 412 24.06 -44.10 26.71
N ASN A 413 23.59 -45.32 26.47
CA ASN A 413 23.21 -46.29 27.52
C ASN A 413 24.37 -47.19 27.98
N ASN A 414 25.51 -47.21 27.27
CA ASN A 414 26.71 -47.93 27.70
C ASN A 414 27.61 -47.04 28.56
N THR A 415 27.47 -47.16 29.88
CA THR A 415 28.42 -46.59 30.86
C THR A 415 29.59 -47.52 31.11
N GLU A 416 30.80 -46.97 30.90
CA GLU A 416 32.14 -47.52 31.13
C GLU A 416 32.77 -48.29 29.97
N GLY A 417 33.89 -47.75 29.49
CA GLY A 417 34.65 -48.27 28.36
C GLY A 417 35.37 -49.57 28.67
N GLN A 418 35.34 -50.47 27.69
CA GLN A 418 36.41 -51.44 27.45
C GLN A 418 36.50 -51.72 25.96
N MET A 419 37.74 -51.72 25.46
CA MET A 419 38.11 -52.01 24.09
C MET A 419 37.62 -53.39 23.64
N SER A 420 37.25 -53.50 22.35
CA SER A 420 37.61 -54.67 21.54
C SER A 420 37.68 -54.27 20.06
N PHE A 421 38.90 -53.99 19.61
CA PHE A 421 39.30 -53.92 18.20
C PHE A 421 39.95 -55.29 17.89
N PHE A 422 39.43 -55.99 16.87
CA PHE A 422 39.75 -57.36 16.37
C PHE A 422 38.96 -58.56 16.95
N GLU A 423 37.84 -58.85 16.29
CA GLU A 423 37.34 -60.16 15.80
C GLU A 423 35.91 -59.87 15.28
N LEU A 424 35.54 -59.94 13.99
CA LEU A 424 35.81 -60.99 13.01
C LEU A 424 35.55 -60.41 11.60
N LEU A 425 36.60 -60.33 10.79
CA LEU A 425 36.50 -60.39 9.33
C LEU A 425 35.90 -61.74 8.91
N LYS A 426 35.16 -61.72 7.78
CA LYS A 426 34.44 -62.79 7.05
C LYS A 426 32.93 -62.74 7.32
N SER A 427 32.04 -62.60 6.34
CA SER A 427 32.11 -63.10 4.96
C SER A 427 31.08 -62.43 4.03
N SER A 428 31.56 -62.08 2.83
CA SER A 428 30.98 -62.26 1.47
C SER A 428 29.54 -61.82 1.12
N ASP A 429 29.47 -60.91 0.16
CA ASP A 429 28.76 -60.97 -1.14
C ASP A 429 27.37 -61.63 -1.20
N GLN A 430 26.39 -60.87 -1.68
CA GLN A 430 25.72 -61.15 -2.96
C GLN A 430 25.01 -59.93 -3.53
N GLN A 431 25.57 -59.44 -4.65
CA GLN A 431 24.91 -58.62 -5.65
C GLN A 431 23.78 -59.43 -6.31
N ASN A 432 22.64 -58.79 -6.56
CA ASN A 432 21.76 -59.19 -7.66
C ASN A 432 21.67 -58.01 -8.63
N ILE A 433 22.46 -58.14 -9.69
CA ILE A 433 22.37 -57.39 -10.94
C ILE A 433 21.17 -57.96 -11.71
N LEU A 434 20.30 -57.09 -12.21
CA LEU A 434 19.52 -57.35 -13.42
C LEU A 434 19.81 -56.23 -14.40
N ASP A 435 20.27 -56.65 -15.58
CA ASP A 435 20.80 -55.82 -16.65
C ASP A 435 19.75 -54.89 -17.29
N PRO A 436 20.19 -53.73 -17.83
CA PRO A 436 19.41 -52.82 -18.65
C PRO A 436 19.55 -53.18 -20.14
N ALA A 437 18.54 -53.83 -20.71
CA ALA A 437 18.30 -53.85 -22.15
C ALA A 437 16.84 -54.23 -22.41
N ASP A 438 16.23 -53.52 -23.37
CA ASP A 438 14.87 -53.70 -23.90
C ASP A 438 13.70 -53.15 -23.08
N ALA A 439 13.43 -51.85 -23.24
CA ALA A 439 12.11 -51.35 -23.66
C ALA A 439 12.10 -49.83 -23.91
N GLN A 440 12.98 -49.36 -24.80
CA GLN A 440 12.61 -48.28 -25.70
C GLN A 440 11.48 -48.82 -26.59
N LEU A 441 10.25 -48.32 -26.41
CA LEU A 441 9.16 -48.21 -27.39
C LEU A 441 7.84 -47.90 -26.66
N ALA A 442 7.72 -46.67 -26.13
CA ALA A 442 6.43 -46.03 -25.87
C ALA A 442 6.55 -44.48 -25.77
N GLU A 443 7.55 -43.90 -26.42
CA GLU A 443 7.86 -42.46 -26.34
C GLU A 443 7.44 -41.64 -27.58
N GLU A 444 6.77 -42.25 -28.56
CA GLU A 444 6.43 -41.56 -29.83
C GLU A 444 4.94 -41.19 -30.00
N GLN A 445 4.14 -41.10 -28.94
CA GLN A 445 2.72 -40.67 -29.04
C GLN A 445 2.25 -39.71 -27.95
N LYS A 446 3.12 -38.83 -27.44
CA LYS A 446 2.73 -37.76 -26.49
C LYS A 446 3.17 -36.33 -26.87
N GLU A 447 3.74 -36.13 -28.05
CA GLU A 447 4.11 -34.78 -28.53
C GLU A 447 3.02 -34.08 -29.37
N ASP A 448 1.98 -34.80 -29.81
CA ASP A 448 0.92 -34.22 -30.67
C ASP A 448 -0.33 -33.73 -29.93
N GLN A 449 -0.42 -33.94 -28.61
CA GLN A 449 -1.53 -33.41 -27.78
C GLN A 449 -1.19 -32.11 -27.04
N ALA A 450 0.10 -31.82 -26.80
CA ALA A 450 0.53 -30.57 -26.17
C ALA A 450 0.45 -29.36 -27.12
N LYS A 451 0.61 -29.58 -28.44
CA LYS A 451 0.57 -28.51 -29.47
C LYS A 451 -0.85 -28.08 -29.88
N GLN A 452 -1.90 -28.75 -29.40
CA GLN A 452 -3.31 -28.38 -29.66
C GLN A 452 -3.95 -27.56 -28.53
N GLN A 453 -3.40 -27.58 -27.30
CA GLN A 453 -3.89 -26.77 -26.19
C GLN A 453 -3.37 -25.32 -26.22
N GLU A 454 -2.15 -25.07 -26.71
CA GLU A 454 -1.60 -23.70 -26.87
C GLU A 454 -2.30 -22.88 -27.97
N LYS A 455 -2.89 -23.54 -28.97
CA LYS A 455 -3.68 -22.87 -30.03
C LYS A 455 -5.11 -22.50 -29.63
N GLN A 456 -5.62 -23.02 -28.51
CA GLN A 456 -6.93 -22.62 -27.98
C GLN A 456 -6.83 -21.47 -26.96
N GLN A 457 -5.76 -21.38 -26.17
CA GLN A 457 -5.55 -20.24 -25.25
C GLN A 457 -5.25 -18.91 -25.97
N SER A 458 -4.52 -18.93 -27.10
CA SER A 458 -4.28 -17.72 -27.91
C SER A 458 -5.53 -17.15 -28.61
N LYS A 459 -6.61 -17.94 -28.72
CA LYS A 459 -7.90 -17.49 -29.27
C LYS A 459 -8.83 -16.85 -28.23
N GLN A 460 -8.62 -17.09 -26.93
CA GLN A 460 -9.44 -16.49 -25.86
C GLN A 460 -8.92 -15.13 -25.40
N GLN A 461 -7.61 -14.88 -25.44
CA GLN A 461 -7.03 -13.58 -25.05
C GLN A 461 -7.35 -12.41 -26.00
N ASN A 462 -7.76 -12.69 -27.24
CA ASN A 462 -8.05 -11.65 -28.24
C ASN A 462 -9.52 -11.17 -28.30
N ARG A 463 -10.43 -11.66 -27.43
CA ARG A 463 -11.84 -11.24 -27.43
C ARG A 463 -12.14 -9.96 -26.64
N ALA A 464 -11.21 -9.47 -25.80
CA ALA A 464 -11.46 -8.31 -24.94
C ALA A 464 -11.36 -6.93 -25.64
N ALA A 465 -10.84 -6.88 -26.88
CA ALA A 465 -10.58 -5.62 -27.57
C ALA A 465 -11.82 -5.01 -28.27
N SER A 466 -12.77 -5.82 -28.75
CA SER A 466 -13.92 -5.32 -29.51
C SER A 466 -15.05 -4.76 -28.63
N LEU A 467 -15.85 -3.86 -29.17
CA LEU A 467 -17.15 -3.47 -28.60
C LEU A 467 -18.14 -4.62 -28.79
N ASN A 468 -19.10 -4.79 -27.88
CA ASN A 468 -20.22 -5.70 -28.11
C ASN A 468 -21.28 -5.04 -29.02
N PRO A 469 -22.28 -5.80 -29.53
CA PRO A 469 -23.27 -5.28 -30.46
C PRO A 469 -24.04 -4.05 -29.94
N GLU A 470 -24.39 -4.01 -28.66
CA GLU A 470 -25.13 -2.90 -28.05
C GLU A 470 -24.26 -1.63 -27.94
N GLN A 471 -22.99 -1.79 -27.53
CA GLN A 471 -22.02 -0.70 -27.51
C GLN A 471 -21.72 -0.19 -28.92
N GLU A 472 -21.59 -1.09 -29.90
CA GLU A 472 -21.37 -0.72 -31.30
C GLU A 472 -22.58 0.03 -31.87
N TYR A 473 -23.80 -0.39 -31.53
CA TYR A 473 -25.03 0.32 -31.88
C TYR A 473 -25.05 1.72 -31.27
N ALA A 474 -24.78 1.86 -29.97
CA ALA A 474 -24.67 3.16 -29.30
C ALA A 474 -23.62 4.08 -29.95
N VAL A 475 -22.45 3.53 -30.27
CA VAL A 475 -21.35 4.26 -30.91
C VAL A 475 -21.68 4.70 -32.33
N ARG A 476 -22.49 3.96 -33.08
CA ARG A 476 -22.81 4.25 -34.49
C ARG A 476 -24.14 4.94 -34.70
N CYS A 477 -25.03 4.96 -33.70
CA CYS A 477 -26.36 5.55 -33.78
C CYS A 477 -26.30 7.00 -34.31
N THR A 478 -27.22 7.35 -35.20
CA THR A 478 -27.29 8.68 -35.82
C THR A 478 -28.52 9.47 -35.41
N SER A 479 -29.26 9.00 -34.39
CA SER A 479 -30.37 9.79 -33.82
C SER A 479 -29.84 11.12 -33.27
N PRO A 480 -30.60 12.23 -33.38
CA PRO A 480 -30.21 13.51 -32.77
C PRO A 480 -30.12 13.42 -31.24
N HIS A 481 -30.99 12.66 -30.59
CA HIS A 481 -31.00 12.48 -29.15
C HIS A 481 -30.80 11.00 -28.82
N ILE A 482 -29.72 10.70 -28.06
CA ILE A 482 -29.33 9.34 -27.71
C ILE A 482 -29.13 9.27 -26.19
N ALA A 483 -29.82 8.34 -25.54
CA ALA A 483 -29.63 8.03 -24.13
C ALA A 483 -29.16 6.58 -23.95
N VAL A 484 -27.98 6.42 -23.36
CA VAL A 484 -27.41 5.10 -23.09
C VAL A 484 -27.55 4.79 -21.60
N LYS A 485 -28.43 3.83 -21.28
CA LYS A 485 -28.56 3.25 -19.93
C LYS A 485 -27.49 2.18 -19.75
N ALA A 486 -26.54 2.41 -18.87
CA ALA A 486 -25.33 1.60 -18.76
C ALA A 486 -24.97 1.33 -17.30
N GLY A 487 -25.32 0.13 -16.82
CA GLY A 487 -25.05 -0.33 -15.46
C GLY A 487 -23.56 -0.32 -15.06
N PRO A 488 -23.21 -0.60 -13.79
CA PRO A 488 -21.80 -0.72 -13.38
C PRO A 488 -21.07 -1.73 -14.25
N GLY A 489 -19.81 -1.45 -14.60
CA GLY A 489 -18.96 -2.40 -15.33
C GLY A 489 -19.38 -2.72 -16.76
N THR A 490 -20.39 -2.06 -17.32
CA THR A 490 -20.88 -2.31 -18.70
C THR A 490 -20.05 -1.64 -19.80
N GLY A 491 -19.01 -0.89 -19.41
CA GLY A 491 -18.14 -0.18 -20.34
C GLY A 491 -18.63 1.21 -20.75
N LYS A 492 -19.28 1.97 -19.84
CA LYS A 492 -19.67 3.39 -20.02
C LYS A 492 -18.57 4.22 -20.69
N THR A 493 -17.42 4.32 -20.02
CA THR A 493 -16.28 5.10 -20.51
C THR A 493 -15.73 4.58 -21.83
N LYS A 494 -15.69 3.25 -22.04
CA LYS A 494 -15.24 2.64 -23.31
C LYS A 494 -16.16 3.02 -24.46
N THR A 495 -17.47 3.03 -24.22
CA THR A 495 -18.52 3.41 -25.18
C THR A 495 -18.40 4.90 -25.53
N LEU A 496 -18.24 5.77 -24.53
CA LEU A 496 -18.11 7.21 -24.71
C LEU A 496 -16.84 7.56 -25.51
N VAL A 497 -15.68 7.01 -25.13
CA VAL A 497 -14.42 7.21 -25.88
C VAL A 497 -14.53 6.68 -27.32
N SER A 498 -15.15 5.51 -27.51
CA SER A 498 -15.39 4.95 -28.85
C SER A 498 -16.33 5.81 -29.70
N ARG A 499 -17.34 6.44 -29.09
CA ARG A 499 -18.24 7.40 -29.75
C ARG A 499 -17.46 8.63 -30.21
N LEU A 500 -16.62 9.19 -29.34
CA LEU A 500 -15.76 10.32 -29.69
C LEU A 500 -14.82 9.97 -30.86
N ARG A 501 -14.21 8.79 -30.82
CA ARG A 501 -13.39 8.30 -31.93
C ARG A 501 -14.19 8.16 -33.23
N TYR A 502 -15.41 7.62 -33.16
CA TYR A 502 -16.30 7.51 -34.33
C TYR A 502 -16.65 8.89 -34.93
N LEU A 503 -16.93 9.89 -34.09
CA LEU A 503 -17.19 11.26 -34.54
C LEU A 503 -15.97 11.86 -35.26
N LEU A 504 -14.77 11.71 -34.69
CA LEU A 504 -13.52 12.26 -35.24
C LEU A 504 -13.03 11.53 -36.50
N GLU A 505 -12.94 10.21 -36.45
CA GLU A 505 -12.28 9.41 -37.47
C GLU A 505 -13.22 9.04 -38.63
N TYR A 506 -14.47 8.71 -38.32
CA TYR A 506 -15.41 8.19 -39.31
C TYR A 506 -16.35 9.28 -39.84
N ARG A 507 -16.99 10.05 -38.94
CA ARG A 507 -17.87 11.17 -39.33
C ARG A 507 -17.13 12.47 -39.65
N LYS A 508 -15.81 12.51 -39.41
CA LYS A 508 -14.93 13.67 -39.70
C LYS A 508 -15.42 14.97 -39.05
N VAL A 509 -16.00 14.86 -37.85
CA VAL A 509 -16.39 16.02 -37.04
C VAL A 509 -15.14 16.76 -36.58
N ARG A 510 -15.17 18.10 -36.59
CA ARG A 510 -14.05 18.91 -36.12
C ARG A 510 -13.97 18.82 -34.58
N PRO A 511 -12.78 18.61 -33.99
CA PRO A 511 -12.61 18.56 -32.54
C PRO A 511 -13.24 19.76 -31.79
N THR A 512 -13.12 20.96 -32.36
CA THR A 512 -13.67 22.22 -31.80
C THR A 512 -15.20 22.29 -31.80
N GLU A 513 -15.89 21.34 -32.44
CA GLU A 513 -17.35 21.25 -32.46
C GLU A 513 -17.91 20.25 -31.43
N ILE A 514 -17.04 19.63 -30.62
CA ILE A 514 -17.40 18.58 -29.66
C ILE A 514 -17.18 19.08 -28.24
N THR A 515 -18.21 18.93 -27.41
CA THR A 515 -18.15 19.15 -25.96
C THR A 515 -18.48 17.84 -25.24
N ALA A 516 -17.60 17.41 -24.33
CA ALA A 516 -17.82 16.27 -23.45
C ALA A 516 -17.81 16.73 -21.99
N VAL A 517 -18.94 16.54 -21.31
CA VAL A 517 -19.16 16.92 -19.91
C VAL A 517 -18.99 15.70 -19.03
N THR A 518 -18.15 15.81 -18.00
CA THR A 518 -17.93 14.76 -16.99
C THR A 518 -18.28 15.26 -15.60
N PHE A 519 -18.55 14.34 -14.67
CA PHE A 519 -18.85 14.71 -13.29
C PHE A 519 -17.60 15.14 -12.50
N THR A 520 -16.44 14.53 -12.77
CA THR A 520 -15.19 14.78 -12.05
C THR A 520 -14.07 15.25 -12.96
N ASN A 521 -13.07 15.95 -12.40
CA ASN A 521 -11.90 16.39 -13.14
C ASN A 521 -11.01 15.21 -13.54
N GLN A 522 -10.86 14.19 -12.68
CA GLN A 522 -10.17 12.95 -13.04
C GLN A 522 -10.83 12.24 -14.23
N ALA A 523 -12.16 12.20 -14.31
CA ALA A 523 -12.87 11.60 -15.44
C ALA A 523 -12.59 12.37 -16.74
N ALA A 524 -12.58 13.71 -16.70
CA ALA A 524 -12.21 14.53 -17.85
C ALA A 524 -10.77 14.30 -18.31
N ALA A 525 -9.82 14.27 -17.36
CA ALA A 525 -8.41 14.02 -17.65
C ALA A 525 -8.18 12.62 -18.23
N GLY A 526 -8.76 11.59 -17.61
CA GLY A 526 -8.67 10.21 -18.08
C GLY A 526 -9.34 9.99 -19.44
N MET A 527 -10.45 10.67 -19.72
CA MET A 527 -11.08 10.66 -21.04
C MET A 527 -10.18 11.29 -22.10
N ARG A 528 -9.57 12.45 -21.81
CA ARG A 528 -8.62 13.11 -22.71
C ARG A 528 -7.42 12.21 -23.02
N GLU A 529 -6.79 11.63 -22.01
CA GLU A 529 -5.64 10.73 -22.17
C GLU A 529 -5.97 9.51 -23.03
N ARG A 530 -7.14 8.88 -22.79
CA ARG A 530 -7.59 7.71 -23.57
C ARG A 530 -7.80 8.05 -25.05
N ILE A 531 -8.41 9.19 -25.34
CA ILE A 531 -8.61 9.64 -26.73
C ILE A 531 -7.27 9.92 -27.41
N GLU A 532 -6.34 10.58 -26.72
CA GLU A 532 -5.01 10.85 -27.26
C GLU A 532 -4.24 9.56 -27.57
N LYS A 533 -4.33 8.57 -26.68
CA LYS A 533 -3.72 7.26 -26.84
C LYS A 533 -4.33 6.47 -27.99
N GLU A 534 -5.66 6.44 -28.11
CA GLU A 534 -6.35 5.68 -29.15
C GLU A 534 -6.26 6.31 -30.54
N THR A 535 -6.27 7.64 -30.64
CA THR A 535 -6.20 8.35 -31.94
C THR A 535 -4.78 8.62 -32.40
N GLY A 536 -3.78 8.50 -31.52
CA GLY A 536 -2.37 8.83 -31.79
C GLY A 536 -2.13 10.33 -32.06
N LYS A 537 -3.12 11.20 -31.83
CA LYS A 537 -3.07 12.63 -32.15
C LYS A 537 -3.25 13.47 -30.88
N LYS A 538 -2.14 13.85 -30.23
CA LYS A 538 -2.15 14.73 -29.05
C LYS A 538 -2.94 16.03 -29.26
N GLN A 539 -2.93 16.58 -30.47
CA GLN A 539 -3.66 17.83 -30.79
C GLN A 539 -5.19 17.69 -30.76
N ALA A 540 -5.74 16.47 -30.93
CA ALA A 540 -7.19 16.29 -30.97
C ALA A 540 -7.83 16.46 -29.59
N GLY A 541 -7.23 15.89 -28.54
CA GLY A 541 -7.73 15.98 -27.16
C GLY A 541 -7.66 17.39 -26.57
N HIS A 542 -6.65 18.18 -26.96
CA HIS A 542 -6.51 19.59 -26.56
C HIS A 542 -7.46 20.54 -27.29
N ALA A 543 -7.87 20.21 -28.53
CA ALA A 543 -8.78 21.04 -29.32
C ALA A 543 -10.26 20.82 -28.97
N MET A 544 -10.60 19.73 -28.27
CA MET A 544 -11.94 19.44 -27.79
C MET A 544 -12.22 20.09 -26.44
N GLN A 545 -13.48 20.44 -26.18
CA GLN A 545 -13.90 20.92 -24.88
C GLN A 545 -14.30 19.74 -23.99
N ILE A 546 -13.41 19.33 -23.09
CA ILE A 546 -13.64 18.23 -22.14
C ILE A 546 -13.41 18.75 -20.72
N GLY A 547 -14.44 18.69 -19.88
CA GLY A 547 -14.39 19.17 -18.49
C GLY A 547 -15.69 18.98 -17.72
N THR A 548 -15.72 19.46 -16.48
CA THR A 548 -16.94 19.50 -15.66
C THR A 548 -17.86 20.64 -16.07
N PHE A 549 -19.14 20.59 -15.65
CA PHE A 549 -20.09 21.70 -15.88
C PHE A 549 -19.52 23.05 -15.46
N HIS A 550 -18.94 23.14 -14.26
CA HIS A 550 -18.34 24.36 -13.73
C HIS A 550 -17.14 24.82 -14.54
N ALA A 551 -16.22 23.93 -14.91
CA ALA A 551 -15.04 24.27 -15.70
C ALA A 551 -15.43 24.78 -17.10
N ILE A 552 -16.44 24.16 -17.72
CA ILE A 552 -16.97 24.58 -19.02
C ILE A 552 -17.64 25.95 -18.91
N CYS A 553 -18.48 26.18 -17.88
CA CYS A 553 -19.15 27.47 -17.67
C CYS A 553 -18.16 28.59 -17.34
N LEU A 554 -17.15 28.33 -16.50
CA LEU A 554 -16.08 29.27 -16.18
C LEU A 554 -15.35 29.74 -17.45
N ASN A 555 -14.92 28.80 -18.30
CA ASN A 555 -14.27 29.13 -19.56
C ASN A 555 -15.22 29.86 -20.53
N PHE A 556 -16.48 29.46 -20.57
CA PHE A 556 -17.49 30.13 -21.39
C PHE A 556 -17.64 31.60 -21.01
N LEU A 557 -17.80 31.92 -19.72
CA LEU A 557 -17.93 33.30 -19.24
C LEU A 557 -16.68 34.14 -19.51
N LYS A 558 -15.48 33.56 -19.30
CA LYS A 558 -14.21 34.22 -19.65
C LYS A 558 -14.13 34.54 -21.16
N GLU A 559 -14.56 33.61 -22.02
CA GLU A 559 -14.62 33.83 -23.48
C GLU A 559 -15.67 34.88 -23.89
N GLN A 560 -16.70 35.12 -23.07
CA GLN A 560 -17.64 36.22 -23.26
C GLN A 560 -17.06 37.59 -22.82
N GLY A 561 -15.83 37.63 -22.30
CA GLY A 561 -15.20 38.84 -21.78
C GLY A 561 -15.79 39.31 -20.45
N GLU A 562 -16.37 38.40 -19.66
CA GLU A 562 -16.89 38.73 -18.33
C GLU A 562 -15.76 38.74 -17.29
N GLU A 563 -15.56 39.90 -16.65
CA GLU A 563 -14.65 40.05 -15.53
C GLU A 563 -15.38 39.77 -14.22
N PHE A 564 -14.88 38.79 -13.46
CA PHE A 564 -15.42 38.43 -12.15
C PHE A 564 -14.36 37.74 -11.30
N THR A 565 -14.57 37.72 -9.98
CA THR A 565 -13.75 36.91 -9.06
C THR A 565 -14.56 35.76 -8.49
N LEU A 566 -14.05 34.54 -8.60
CA LEU A 566 -14.70 33.34 -8.06
C LEU A 566 -14.44 33.23 -6.55
N MET A 567 -15.51 33.13 -5.76
CA MET A 567 -15.45 33.05 -4.31
C MET A 567 -15.10 31.65 -3.82
N GLY A 568 -14.07 31.55 -2.98
CA GLY A 568 -13.79 30.35 -2.18
C GLY A 568 -14.74 30.17 -1.01
N GLU A 569 -14.68 29.00 -0.36
CA GLU A 569 -15.54 28.64 0.77
C GLU A 569 -15.40 29.65 1.94
N ALA A 570 -14.17 30.05 2.28
CA ALA A 570 -13.93 31.08 3.29
C ALA A 570 -14.59 32.44 2.95
N GLN A 571 -14.46 32.91 1.69
CA GLN A 571 -15.08 34.16 1.25
C GLN A 571 -16.60 34.10 1.29
N GLN A 572 -17.19 32.97 0.88
CA GLN A 572 -18.63 32.75 0.97
C GLN A 572 -19.10 32.80 2.43
N ARG A 573 -18.32 32.22 3.34
CA ARG A 573 -18.62 32.21 4.77
C ARG A 573 -18.58 33.60 5.40
N ILE A 574 -17.59 34.43 5.06
CA ILE A 574 -17.48 35.83 5.49
C ILE A 574 -18.74 36.59 5.13
N MET A 575 -19.08 36.54 3.84
CA MET A 575 -20.21 37.27 3.33
C MET A 575 -21.52 36.76 3.95
N ALA A 576 -21.64 35.46 4.17
CA ALA A 576 -22.77 34.88 4.88
C ALA A 576 -22.85 35.39 6.34
N GLU A 577 -21.74 35.46 7.08
CA GLU A 577 -21.69 36.00 8.44
C GLU A 577 -22.09 37.47 8.51
N GLU A 578 -21.56 38.28 7.60
CA GLU A 578 -21.91 39.69 7.49
C GLU A 578 -23.41 39.85 7.18
N VAL A 579 -23.94 39.15 6.17
CA VAL A 579 -25.36 39.20 5.82
C VAL A 579 -26.26 38.72 6.96
N ILE A 580 -25.89 37.62 7.63
CA ILE A 580 -26.64 37.08 8.78
C ILE A 580 -26.71 38.10 9.91
N SER A 581 -25.60 38.77 10.22
CA SER A 581 -25.55 39.79 11.29
C SER A 581 -26.39 41.03 10.96
N HIS A 582 -26.40 41.48 9.70
CA HIS A 582 -27.16 42.65 9.26
C HIS A 582 -28.66 42.39 9.14
N THR A 583 -29.05 41.18 8.72
CA THR A 583 -30.46 40.82 8.49
C THR A 583 -31.14 40.15 9.70
N GLY A 584 -30.36 39.70 10.68
CA GLY A 584 -30.87 39.09 11.92
C GLY A 584 -31.39 37.67 11.76
N VAL A 585 -31.05 36.96 10.67
CA VAL A 585 -31.47 35.57 10.44
C VAL A 585 -30.81 34.63 11.44
N ASN A 586 -31.59 33.81 12.12
CA ASN A 586 -31.08 32.82 13.07
C ASN A 586 -30.60 31.54 12.36
N ALA A 587 -29.46 31.62 11.66
CA ALA A 587 -28.83 30.47 11.01
C ALA A 587 -27.30 30.52 11.18
N LYS A 588 -26.65 29.35 11.23
CA LYS A 588 -25.19 29.28 11.10
C LYS A 588 -24.80 29.51 9.62
N PRO A 589 -23.66 30.17 9.34
CA PRO A 589 -23.21 30.48 7.96
C PRO A 589 -23.22 29.28 7.01
N GLY A 590 -22.70 28.13 7.45
CA GLY A 590 -22.70 26.92 6.62
C GLY A 590 -24.11 26.42 6.26
N LYS A 591 -25.06 26.45 7.20
CA LYS A 591 -26.47 26.08 6.93
C LYS A 591 -27.16 27.11 6.03
N PHE A 592 -26.80 28.39 6.14
CA PHE A 592 -27.29 29.42 5.23
C PHE A 592 -26.80 29.18 3.80
N LEU A 593 -25.50 28.96 3.61
CA LEU A 593 -24.89 28.67 2.31
C LEU A 593 -25.42 27.39 1.67
N GLU A 594 -25.66 26.32 2.45
CA GLU A 594 -26.30 25.11 1.96
C GLU A 594 -27.69 25.41 1.35
N ARG A 595 -28.48 26.25 2.03
CA ARG A 595 -29.79 26.69 1.53
C ARG A 595 -29.68 27.58 0.29
N VAL A 596 -28.70 28.48 0.25
CA VAL A 596 -28.39 29.31 -0.93
C VAL A 596 -28.11 28.40 -2.14
N SER A 597 -27.24 27.41 -1.97
CA SER A 597 -26.85 26.48 -3.05
C SER A 597 -28.03 25.62 -3.52
N ARG A 598 -28.86 25.11 -2.59
CA ARG A 598 -30.09 24.38 -2.93
C ARG A 598 -31.06 25.23 -3.76
N ARG A 599 -31.29 26.48 -3.34
CA ARG A 599 -32.13 27.44 -4.06
C ARG A 599 -31.62 27.68 -5.48
N LYS A 600 -30.31 27.90 -5.65
CA LYS A 600 -29.68 28.13 -6.95
C LYS A 600 -29.70 26.91 -7.87
N SER A 601 -29.58 25.73 -7.30
CA SER A 601 -29.66 24.47 -8.03
C SER A 601 -31.10 24.12 -8.47
N GLY A 602 -32.10 24.93 -8.12
CA GLY A 602 -33.51 24.69 -8.44
C GLY A 602 -34.20 23.69 -7.49
N MET A 603 -33.67 23.50 -6.28
CA MET A 603 -34.20 22.61 -5.24
C MET A 603 -34.92 23.41 -4.14
N ASP A 604 -36.09 23.96 -4.45
CA ASP A 604 -36.85 24.77 -3.48
C ASP A 604 -37.53 23.93 -2.38
N ARG A 605 -37.73 22.62 -2.61
CA ARG A 605 -38.42 21.72 -1.66
C ARG A 605 -37.41 20.92 -0.84
N VAL A 606 -37.54 20.97 0.48
CA VAL A 606 -36.81 20.10 1.41
C VAL A 606 -37.32 18.66 1.23
N PRO A 607 -36.44 17.64 1.09
CA PRO A 607 -36.86 16.24 1.16
C PRO A 607 -37.52 15.96 2.51
N SER A 608 -38.68 15.32 2.45
CA SER A 608 -39.57 14.94 3.55
C SER A 608 -38.84 14.53 4.83
N GLY A 609 -39.01 15.29 5.92
CA GLY A 609 -38.41 14.92 7.21
C GLY A 609 -38.65 15.93 8.33
N ASP A 610 -38.74 17.22 8.00
CA ASP A 610 -39.14 18.23 8.98
C ASP A 610 -40.66 18.18 9.18
N ALA A 611 -41.06 17.98 10.45
CA ALA A 611 -42.43 18.21 10.88
C ALA A 611 -42.81 19.66 10.55
N ALA A 612 -43.92 19.81 9.83
CA ALA A 612 -44.40 21.00 9.14
C ALA A 612 -43.69 21.27 7.80
N GLY A 613 -44.41 21.02 6.71
CA GLY A 613 -44.13 21.56 5.38
C GLY A 613 -44.26 23.08 5.35
N ALA A 614 -43.41 23.77 6.11
CA ALA A 614 -43.12 25.17 5.90
C ALA A 614 -42.00 25.24 4.87
N ASP A 615 -42.36 25.68 3.68
CA ASP A 615 -41.42 26.08 2.65
C ASP A 615 -40.51 27.16 3.24
N ILE A 616 -39.26 26.85 3.59
CA ILE A 616 -38.33 27.86 4.14
C ILE A 616 -38.06 28.95 3.09
N SER A 617 -38.35 28.66 1.82
CA SER A 617 -38.36 29.68 0.77
C SER A 617 -39.43 30.76 0.99
N GLU A 618 -40.40 30.58 1.90
CA GLU A 618 -41.37 31.58 2.32
C GLU A 618 -40.97 32.40 3.56
N ASP A 619 -39.88 32.06 4.27
CA ASP A 619 -39.38 32.87 5.39
C ASP A 619 -38.91 34.25 4.88
N PRO A 620 -39.62 35.35 5.20
CA PRO A 620 -39.27 36.67 4.69
C PRO A 620 -37.88 37.13 5.14
N ALA A 621 -37.43 36.71 6.34
CA ALA A 621 -36.12 37.06 6.85
C ALA A 621 -35.01 36.34 6.07
N TRP A 622 -35.20 35.05 5.78
CA TRP A 622 -34.27 34.31 4.93
C TRP A 622 -34.26 34.83 3.49
N GLN A 623 -35.42 35.16 2.91
CA GLN A 623 -35.48 35.77 1.57
C GLN A 623 -34.74 37.10 1.52
N GLN A 624 -34.89 37.94 2.55
CA GLN A 624 -34.19 39.21 2.64
C GLN A 624 -32.68 39.01 2.78
N ALA A 625 -32.24 38.04 3.59
CA ALA A 625 -30.83 37.66 3.67
C ALA A 625 -30.29 37.11 2.35
N PHE A 626 -31.03 36.24 1.66
CA PHE A 626 -30.65 35.71 0.35
C PHE A 626 -30.50 36.84 -0.68
N ARG A 627 -31.47 37.78 -0.75
CA ARG A 627 -31.38 38.94 -1.64
C ARG A 627 -30.18 39.82 -1.31
N SER A 628 -29.96 40.13 -0.02
CA SER A 628 -28.82 40.94 0.42
C SER A 628 -27.49 40.26 0.08
N TYR A 629 -27.41 38.94 0.20
CA TYR A 629 -26.24 38.16 -0.20
C TYR A 629 -25.97 38.26 -1.70
N GLU A 630 -26.99 38.06 -2.54
CA GLU A 630 -26.85 38.16 -4.00
C GLU A 630 -26.54 39.60 -4.47
N GLU A 631 -27.21 40.61 -3.91
CA GLU A 631 -26.96 42.03 -4.19
C GLU A 631 -25.50 42.38 -3.85
N ARG A 632 -25.02 41.94 -2.69
CA ARG A 632 -23.64 42.22 -2.27
C ARG A 632 -22.60 41.58 -3.17
N LYS A 633 -22.83 40.35 -3.64
CA LYS A 633 -21.94 39.72 -4.64
C LYS A 633 -21.95 40.47 -5.96
N GLN A 634 -23.12 40.92 -6.42
CA GLN A 634 -23.25 41.69 -7.65
C GLN A 634 -22.51 43.03 -7.57
N GLU A 635 -22.65 43.76 -6.46
CA GLU A 635 -21.92 45.01 -6.19
C GLU A 635 -20.40 44.83 -6.25
N LEU A 636 -19.92 43.67 -5.80
CA LEU A 636 -18.49 43.33 -5.70
C LEU A 636 -17.95 42.59 -6.93
N HIS A 637 -18.75 42.36 -7.97
CA HIS A 637 -18.38 41.53 -9.13
C HIS A 637 -17.86 40.12 -8.74
N LEU A 638 -18.48 39.52 -7.73
CA LEU A 638 -18.15 38.20 -7.21
C LEU A 638 -19.15 37.15 -7.72
N LEU A 639 -18.65 35.97 -8.04
CA LEU A 639 -19.47 34.78 -8.35
C LEU A 639 -19.10 33.64 -7.39
N ASP A 640 -20.08 32.87 -6.97
CA ASP A 640 -19.87 31.54 -6.37
C ASP A 640 -19.97 30.44 -7.45
N PHE A 641 -19.80 29.18 -7.03
CA PHE A 641 -19.79 28.05 -7.97
C PHE A 641 -21.13 27.85 -8.67
N ASP A 642 -22.24 28.00 -7.95
CA ASP A 642 -23.57 27.81 -8.52
C ASP A 642 -23.92 28.93 -9.51
N ASP A 643 -23.42 30.14 -9.26
CA ASP A 643 -23.59 31.28 -10.18
C ASP A 643 -22.97 31.04 -11.55
N LEU A 644 -21.89 30.25 -11.66
CA LEU A 644 -21.30 29.93 -12.96
C LEU A 644 -22.33 29.29 -13.89
N LEU A 645 -23.17 28.39 -13.35
CA LEU A 645 -24.19 27.68 -14.13
C LEU A 645 -25.36 28.62 -14.48
N LEU A 646 -25.82 29.38 -13.48
CA LEU A 646 -26.94 30.30 -13.63
C LEU A 646 -26.64 31.45 -14.59
N ARG A 647 -25.43 32.01 -14.52
CA ARG A 647 -25.00 33.14 -15.35
C ARG A 647 -24.88 32.75 -16.81
N VAL A 648 -24.36 31.55 -17.11
CA VAL A 648 -24.33 31.01 -18.48
C VAL A 648 -25.75 30.80 -19.01
N THR A 649 -26.64 30.21 -18.20
CA THR A 649 -28.05 30.01 -18.53
C THR A 649 -28.72 31.33 -18.90
N GLU A 650 -28.61 32.34 -18.01
CA GLU A 650 -29.20 33.66 -18.19
C GLU A 650 -28.71 34.36 -19.47
N ARG A 651 -27.41 34.28 -19.77
CA ARG A 651 -26.83 34.88 -20.99
C ARG A 651 -27.36 34.24 -22.25
N ILE A 652 -27.42 32.91 -22.30
CA ILE A 652 -27.94 32.18 -23.47
C ILE A 652 -29.42 32.54 -23.69
N GLU A 653 -30.24 32.52 -22.65
CA GLU A 653 -31.67 32.84 -22.74
C GLU A 653 -31.93 34.30 -23.17
N ARG A 654 -31.06 35.24 -22.77
CA ARG A 654 -31.13 36.65 -23.17
C ARG A 654 -30.47 36.95 -24.52
N GLY A 655 -29.82 35.98 -25.16
CA GLY A 655 -29.06 36.18 -26.39
C GLY A 655 -27.80 37.06 -26.20
N GLN A 656 -27.26 37.14 -24.98
CA GLN A 656 -26.07 37.93 -24.62
C GLN A 656 -24.79 37.10 -24.75
N VAL A 657 -24.57 36.56 -25.95
CA VAL A 657 -23.52 35.61 -26.28
C VAL A 657 -22.82 36.00 -27.58
N ASN A 658 -21.52 35.73 -27.67
CA ASN A 658 -20.69 36.03 -28.82
C ASN A 658 -21.07 35.16 -30.03
N ASP A 659 -20.97 35.73 -31.23
CA ASP A 659 -21.29 35.03 -32.48
C ASP A 659 -20.52 33.71 -32.62
N GLY A 660 -21.27 32.62 -32.85
CA GLY A 660 -20.70 31.30 -33.12
C GLY A 660 -20.33 30.47 -31.88
N TRP A 661 -20.75 30.88 -30.67
CA TRP A 661 -20.61 30.09 -29.44
C TRP A 661 -21.20 28.68 -29.58
N GLU A 662 -22.36 28.55 -30.25
CA GLU A 662 -23.04 27.27 -30.46
C GLU A 662 -22.24 26.27 -31.31
N ARG A 663 -21.22 26.72 -32.06
CA ARG A 663 -20.36 25.81 -32.83
C ARG A 663 -19.69 24.77 -31.95
N ARG A 664 -19.34 25.11 -30.69
CA ARG A 664 -18.66 24.21 -29.75
C ARG A 664 -19.56 23.13 -29.16
N PHE A 665 -20.87 23.37 -29.14
CA PHE A 665 -21.88 22.48 -28.55
C PHE A 665 -22.62 21.66 -29.61
N ARG A 666 -22.09 21.61 -30.84
CA ARG A 666 -22.73 20.91 -31.95
C ARG A 666 -22.89 19.42 -31.70
N TYR A 667 -21.93 18.81 -31.02
CA TYR A 667 -21.99 17.44 -30.53
C TYR A 667 -21.74 17.47 -29.03
N LEU A 668 -22.80 17.25 -28.25
CA LEU A 668 -22.75 17.29 -26.80
C LEU A 668 -22.80 15.87 -26.24
N LEU A 669 -21.78 15.51 -25.47
CA LEU A 669 -21.71 14.25 -24.74
C LEU A 669 -21.78 14.54 -23.24
N VAL A 670 -22.63 13.84 -22.51
CA VAL A 670 -22.77 14.00 -21.05
C VAL A 670 -22.61 12.64 -20.38
N ASP A 671 -21.59 12.52 -19.53
CA ASP A 671 -21.35 11.33 -18.69
C ASP A 671 -22.01 11.48 -17.33
N GLU A 672 -22.30 10.35 -16.67
CA GLU A 672 -22.99 10.25 -15.37
C GLU A 672 -24.28 11.09 -15.30
N PHE A 673 -25.10 11.01 -16.35
CA PHE A 673 -26.32 11.82 -16.52
C PHE A 673 -27.34 11.69 -15.36
N GLN A 674 -27.29 10.61 -14.59
CA GLN A 674 -28.14 10.42 -13.41
C GLN A 674 -27.82 11.34 -12.22
N ASP A 675 -26.65 11.99 -12.22
CA ASP A 675 -26.16 12.80 -11.08
C ASP A 675 -26.29 14.30 -11.31
N ILE A 676 -26.97 14.71 -12.39
CA ILE A 676 -27.15 16.13 -12.69
C ILE A 676 -28.31 16.71 -11.89
N ASN A 677 -28.15 17.96 -11.46
CA ASN A 677 -29.21 18.72 -10.81
C ASN A 677 -30.10 19.47 -11.83
N PRO A 678 -31.23 20.08 -11.41
CA PRO A 678 -32.12 20.80 -12.32
C PRO A 678 -31.44 21.94 -13.11
N ALA A 679 -30.53 22.71 -12.48
CA ALA A 679 -29.79 23.77 -13.17
C ALA A 679 -28.86 23.22 -14.26
N GLN A 680 -28.19 22.10 -14.02
CA GLN A 680 -27.35 21.41 -15.00
C GLN A 680 -28.18 20.78 -16.13
N LEU A 681 -29.32 20.16 -15.81
CA LEU A 681 -30.24 19.65 -16.81
C LEU A 681 -30.71 20.77 -17.75
N LYS A 682 -31.06 21.93 -17.19
CA LYS A 682 -31.44 23.12 -17.97
C LYS A 682 -30.31 23.60 -18.90
N LEU A 683 -29.06 23.59 -18.44
CA LEU A 683 -27.90 23.89 -19.30
C LEU A 683 -27.76 22.87 -20.44
N VAL A 684 -27.89 21.57 -20.15
CA VAL A 684 -27.85 20.52 -21.18
C VAL A 684 -28.94 20.75 -22.23
N GLN A 685 -30.15 21.11 -21.82
CA GLN A 685 -31.25 21.44 -22.73
C GLN A 685 -30.91 22.64 -23.62
N LEU A 686 -30.41 23.73 -23.05
CA LEU A 686 -30.02 24.93 -23.81
C LEU A 686 -28.88 24.66 -24.80
N TRP A 687 -27.87 23.90 -24.40
CA TRP A 687 -26.77 23.51 -25.29
C TRP A 687 -27.22 22.53 -26.37
N SER A 688 -28.15 21.63 -26.06
CA SER A 688 -28.71 20.66 -27.00
C SER A 688 -29.57 21.34 -28.07
N GLN A 689 -30.37 22.35 -27.71
CA GLN A 689 -31.26 23.08 -28.64
C GLN A 689 -30.51 23.73 -29.81
N THR A 690 -29.29 24.22 -29.59
CA THR A 690 -28.45 24.80 -30.65
C THR A 690 -27.51 23.77 -31.29
N GLY A 691 -27.41 22.57 -30.69
CA GLY A 691 -26.61 21.45 -31.13
C GLY A 691 -27.22 20.65 -32.29
N ARG A 692 -26.44 19.71 -32.82
CA ARG A 692 -26.92 18.70 -33.79
C ARG A 692 -27.22 17.36 -33.14
N GLU A 693 -26.53 17.05 -32.05
CA GLU A 693 -26.55 15.73 -31.45
C GLU A 693 -26.27 15.81 -29.94
N LEU A 694 -27.16 15.20 -29.16
CA LEU A 694 -27.03 14.98 -27.72
C LEU A 694 -26.84 13.48 -27.47
N PHE A 695 -25.75 13.14 -26.81
CA PHE A 695 -25.45 11.79 -26.35
C PHE A 695 -25.27 11.79 -24.83
N VAL A 696 -26.25 11.26 -24.11
CA VAL A 696 -26.16 11.10 -22.65
C VAL A 696 -25.89 9.64 -22.30
N ILE A 697 -25.06 9.41 -21.29
CA ILE A 697 -24.79 8.06 -20.77
C ILE A 697 -24.75 8.10 -19.25
N GLY A 698 -25.28 7.04 -18.63
CA GLY A 698 -25.38 6.98 -17.18
C GLY A 698 -26.14 5.75 -16.71
N ASP A 699 -26.31 5.68 -15.39
CA ASP A 699 -26.95 4.58 -14.69
C ASP A 699 -27.90 5.11 -13.61
N PRO A 700 -29.22 5.03 -13.79
CA PRO A 700 -30.18 5.47 -12.77
C PRO A 700 -29.95 4.82 -11.39
N ASP A 701 -29.51 3.56 -11.36
CA ASP A 701 -29.23 2.82 -10.12
C ASP A 701 -27.94 3.28 -9.42
N GLN A 702 -27.18 4.21 -10.01
CA GLN A 702 -26.01 4.86 -9.41
C GLN A 702 -26.25 6.33 -9.06
N SER A 703 -27.49 6.83 -9.09
CA SER A 703 -27.80 8.19 -8.62
C SER A 703 -27.65 8.25 -7.09
N ILE A 704 -26.56 8.84 -6.61
CA ILE A 704 -26.19 8.84 -5.16
C ILE A 704 -25.80 10.24 -4.65
N TYR A 705 -26.12 11.29 -5.41
CA TYR A 705 -25.90 12.68 -5.02
C TYR A 705 -27.23 13.42 -4.87
N GLY A 706 -28.27 12.75 -4.37
CA GLY A 706 -29.60 13.32 -4.17
C GLY A 706 -29.56 14.50 -3.19
N PHE A 707 -28.69 14.42 -2.18
CA PHE A 707 -28.39 15.55 -1.29
C PHE A 707 -27.81 16.80 -1.99
N ARG A 708 -27.23 16.66 -3.19
CA ARG A 708 -26.77 17.76 -4.06
C ARG A 708 -27.77 18.07 -5.20
N GLY A 709 -28.94 17.43 -5.18
CA GLY A 709 -30.00 17.65 -6.16
C GLY A 709 -29.98 16.77 -7.39
N ALA A 710 -29.16 15.72 -7.40
CA ALA A 710 -29.25 14.70 -8.44
C ALA A 710 -30.64 14.07 -8.44
N ASP A 711 -31.15 13.78 -9.64
CA ASP A 711 -32.47 13.18 -9.80
C ASP A 711 -32.40 11.89 -10.62
N SER A 712 -32.73 10.77 -9.98
CA SER A 712 -32.81 9.46 -10.64
C SER A 712 -33.79 9.43 -11.82
N ALA A 713 -34.78 10.33 -11.86
CA ALA A 713 -35.76 10.45 -12.94
C ALA A 713 -35.27 11.29 -14.14
N CYS A 714 -34.00 11.70 -14.19
CA CYS A 714 -33.44 12.49 -15.31
C CYS A 714 -33.66 11.83 -16.68
N PHE A 715 -33.48 10.50 -16.77
CA PHE A 715 -33.70 9.77 -18.03
C PHE A 715 -35.17 9.78 -18.46
N GLU A 716 -36.10 9.65 -17.52
CA GLU A 716 -37.55 9.71 -17.80
C GLU A 716 -37.98 11.10 -18.25
N ARG A 717 -37.44 12.16 -17.62
CA ARG A 717 -37.70 13.54 -18.02
C ARG A 717 -37.20 13.83 -19.42
N LEU A 718 -36.00 13.36 -19.75
CA LEU A 718 -35.44 13.50 -21.09
C LEU A 718 -36.33 12.81 -22.14
N GLY A 719 -36.85 11.61 -21.83
CA GLY A 719 -37.77 10.88 -22.72
C GLY A 719 -39.15 11.54 -22.89
N LYS A 720 -39.58 12.39 -21.95
CA LYS A 720 -40.80 13.21 -22.09
C LYS A 720 -40.56 14.49 -22.91
N GLU A 721 -39.31 14.91 -23.04
CA GLU A 721 -38.93 16.15 -23.72
C GLU A 721 -38.62 15.94 -25.21
N TYR A 722 -37.98 14.82 -25.54
CA TYR A 722 -37.56 14.51 -26.91
C TYR A 722 -38.28 13.27 -27.43
N ASP A 723 -39.26 13.49 -28.32
CA ASP A 723 -40.02 12.41 -28.98
C ASP A 723 -39.14 11.50 -29.88
N ASP A 724 -37.97 12.00 -30.31
CA ASP A 724 -36.98 11.29 -31.13
C ASP A 724 -35.83 10.67 -30.31
N LEU A 725 -35.98 10.58 -28.99
CA LEU A 725 -34.96 9.99 -28.10
C LEU A 725 -34.80 8.48 -28.35
N GLU A 726 -33.60 8.10 -28.79
CA GLU A 726 -33.21 6.69 -28.89
C GLU A 726 -32.60 6.23 -27.55
N ILE A 727 -33.26 5.27 -26.87
CA ILE A 727 -32.78 4.69 -25.61
C ILE A 727 -32.09 3.34 -25.87
N ILE A 728 -30.83 3.22 -25.43
CA ILE A 728 -30.01 2.02 -25.63
C ILE A 728 -29.54 1.48 -24.28
N SER A 729 -29.83 0.21 -23.97
CA SER A 729 -29.43 -0.44 -22.72
C SER A 729 -28.19 -1.33 -22.91
N LEU A 730 -27.14 -1.12 -22.10
CA LEU A 730 -25.97 -2.00 -22.04
C LEU A 730 -26.14 -3.05 -20.94
N LYS A 731 -26.12 -4.34 -21.30
CA LYS A 731 -26.51 -5.45 -20.41
C LYS A 731 -25.33 -6.29 -19.90
N GLU A 732 -24.22 -6.32 -20.61
CA GLU A 732 -23.06 -7.16 -20.29
C GLU A 732 -22.10 -6.43 -19.33
N ASN A 733 -21.85 -6.99 -18.15
CA ASN A 733 -20.90 -6.50 -17.16
C ASN A 733 -19.53 -7.20 -17.33
N TYR A 734 -18.48 -6.41 -17.50
CA TYR A 734 -17.11 -6.88 -17.73
C TYR A 734 -16.19 -6.67 -16.51
N ARG A 735 -16.76 -6.29 -15.36
CA ARG A 735 -16.00 -5.88 -14.17
C ARG A 735 -16.05 -6.92 -13.07
N SER A 736 -17.26 -7.26 -12.64
CA SER A 736 -17.51 -7.96 -11.37
C SER A 736 -17.79 -9.43 -11.61
N ALA A 737 -17.28 -10.28 -10.72
CA ALA A 737 -17.59 -11.70 -10.71
C ALA A 737 -19.12 -11.93 -10.62
N PRO A 738 -19.64 -13.02 -11.22
CA PRO A 738 -21.05 -13.39 -11.17
C PRO A 738 -21.68 -13.36 -9.78
N GLN A 739 -20.94 -13.81 -8.75
CA GLN A 739 -21.37 -13.86 -7.35
C GLN A 739 -21.62 -12.45 -6.78
N ILE A 740 -20.68 -11.54 -7.01
CA ILE A 740 -20.77 -10.13 -6.59
C ILE A 740 -21.93 -9.45 -7.32
N LEU A 741 -22.02 -9.64 -8.64
CA LEU A 741 -23.07 -9.03 -9.45
C LEU A 741 -24.45 -9.51 -9.02
N LYS A 742 -24.62 -10.81 -8.79
CA LYS A 742 -25.89 -11.38 -8.30
C LYS A 742 -26.27 -10.85 -6.92
N ALA A 743 -25.30 -10.75 -5.99
CA ALA A 743 -25.54 -10.15 -4.68
C ALA A 743 -25.97 -8.68 -4.79
N ALA A 744 -25.25 -7.89 -5.57
CA ALA A 744 -25.55 -6.47 -5.78
C ALA A 744 -26.92 -6.26 -6.47
N SER A 745 -27.23 -7.06 -7.50
CA SER A 745 -28.52 -7.02 -8.19
C SER A 745 -29.70 -7.40 -7.28
N ALA A 746 -29.50 -8.32 -6.34
CA ALA A 746 -30.55 -8.67 -5.37
C ALA A 746 -30.82 -7.52 -4.38
N VAL A 747 -29.77 -6.86 -3.89
CA VAL A 747 -29.87 -5.70 -2.99
C VAL A 747 -30.63 -4.55 -3.64
N ILE A 748 -30.27 -4.20 -4.88
CA ILE A 748 -30.94 -3.10 -5.60
C ILE A 748 -32.35 -3.52 -6.04
N GLY A 749 -32.58 -4.79 -6.39
CA GLY A 749 -33.90 -5.30 -6.79
C GLY A 749 -34.94 -5.39 -5.69
N ALA A 750 -34.54 -5.34 -4.40
CA ALA A 750 -35.43 -5.40 -3.25
C ALA A 750 -36.16 -4.08 -2.92
N ALA A 751 -36.04 -3.05 -3.77
CA ALA A 751 -36.71 -1.76 -3.60
C ALA A 751 -38.25 -1.89 -3.68
N GLU A 752 -38.97 -1.28 -2.72
CA GLU A 752 -40.44 -1.18 -2.75
C GLU A 752 -40.88 0.02 -3.60
N ILE A 753 -41.15 -0.18 -4.91
CA ILE A 753 -41.84 0.84 -5.73
C ILE A 753 -42.96 0.18 -6.54
N GLY A 754 -44.14 0.80 -6.49
CA GLY A 754 -45.35 0.37 -7.18
C GLY A 754 -45.24 0.40 -8.71
N GLU A 755 -46.00 -0.52 -9.32
CA GLU A 755 -46.30 -0.65 -10.75
C GLU A 755 -45.13 -0.55 -11.76
N LYS A 756 -44.54 -1.72 -12.04
CA LYS A 756 -44.09 -2.17 -13.38
C LYS A 756 -43.08 -1.30 -14.16
N GLU A 757 -41.83 -1.22 -13.69
CA GLU A 757 -40.69 -1.38 -14.59
C GLU A 757 -39.84 -2.56 -14.10
N GLU A 758 -39.75 -3.63 -14.90
CA GLU A 758 -38.79 -4.70 -14.64
C GLU A 758 -37.38 -4.11 -14.77
N ARG A 759 -36.66 -3.95 -13.65
CA ARG A 759 -35.25 -3.57 -13.69
C ARG A 759 -34.47 -4.63 -14.47
N GLU A 760 -33.95 -4.26 -15.65
CA GLU A 760 -33.22 -5.19 -16.51
C GLU A 760 -31.92 -5.65 -15.82
N MET A 761 -31.83 -6.93 -15.50
CA MET A 761 -30.66 -7.50 -14.84
C MET A 761 -29.42 -7.51 -15.75
N LEU A 762 -28.28 -7.11 -15.19
CA LEU A 762 -26.97 -7.22 -15.83
C LEU A 762 -26.53 -8.68 -15.93
N ARG A 763 -25.85 -9.01 -17.03
CA ARG A 763 -25.27 -10.32 -17.31
C ARG A 763 -23.77 -10.28 -17.06
N PRO A 764 -23.21 -11.16 -16.23
CA PRO A 764 -21.78 -11.18 -16.00
C PRO A 764 -21.06 -11.80 -17.21
N ASN A 765 -19.98 -11.15 -17.65
CA ASN A 765 -19.07 -11.62 -18.69
C ASN A 765 -17.65 -11.86 -18.15
N CYS A 766 -17.59 -12.17 -16.84
CA CYS A 766 -16.38 -12.51 -16.11
C CYS A 766 -16.46 -13.98 -15.65
N PRO A 767 -15.32 -14.64 -15.41
CA PRO A 767 -15.32 -15.96 -14.77
C PRO A 767 -15.91 -15.90 -13.36
N ASP A 768 -16.34 -17.05 -12.85
CA ASP A 768 -16.78 -17.21 -11.46
C ASP A 768 -15.67 -16.78 -10.48
N GLY A 769 -16.07 -16.07 -9.43
CA GLY A 769 -15.21 -15.59 -8.36
C GLY A 769 -15.57 -16.18 -7.00
N ALA A 770 -14.95 -15.64 -5.95
CA ALA A 770 -15.26 -16.04 -4.58
C ALA A 770 -16.68 -15.61 -4.18
N PRO A 771 -17.39 -16.37 -3.33
CA PRO A 771 -18.65 -15.92 -2.76
C PRO A 771 -18.44 -14.66 -1.92
N VAL A 772 -19.48 -13.82 -1.82
CA VAL A 772 -19.44 -12.60 -1.01
C VAL A 772 -19.35 -12.99 0.46
N ARG A 773 -18.35 -12.48 1.18
CA ARG A 773 -18.11 -12.83 2.58
C ARG A 773 -18.75 -11.81 3.51
N LEU A 774 -19.60 -12.27 4.42
CA LEU A 774 -20.18 -11.47 5.49
C LEU A 774 -19.50 -11.86 6.80
N VAL A 775 -18.71 -10.95 7.34
CA VAL A 775 -17.85 -11.22 8.50
C VAL A 775 -18.39 -10.48 9.71
N ARG A 776 -18.71 -11.24 10.77
CA ARG A 776 -19.16 -10.68 12.04
C ARG A 776 -18.02 -10.58 13.04
N ALA A 777 -17.74 -9.37 13.51
CA ALA A 777 -16.77 -9.04 14.55
C ALA A 777 -17.49 -8.64 15.84
N GLY A 778 -16.79 -8.66 16.98
CA GLY A 778 -17.38 -8.33 18.29
C GLY A 778 -17.51 -6.83 18.58
N SER A 779 -16.88 -5.96 17.79
CA SER A 779 -16.92 -4.50 17.96
C SER A 779 -16.46 -3.77 16.68
N PRO A 780 -16.73 -2.46 16.53
CA PRO A 780 -16.22 -1.68 15.40
C PRO A 780 -14.69 -1.71 15.29
N MET A 781 -13.98 -1.63 16.42
CA MET A 781 -12.52 -1.80 16.45
C MET A 781 -12.11 -3.21 16.02
N GLY A 782 -12.89 -4.23 16.38
CA GLY A 782 -12.71 -5.61 15.93
C GLY A 782 -12.81 -5.74 14.40
N GLU A 783 -13.78 -5.07 13.77
CA GLU A 783 -13.89 -5.02 12.30
C GLU A 783 -12.63 -4.43 11.67
N ALA A 784 -12.14 -3.29 12.18
CA ALA A 784 -10.94 -2.63 11.65
C ALA A 784 -9.68 -3.51 11.81
N ILE A 785 -9.56 -4.22 12.94
CA ILE A 785 -8.50 -5.21 13.18
C ILE A 785 -8.62 -6.38 12.21
N PHE A 786 -9.83 -6.91 12.00
CA PHE A 786 -10.08 -7.98 11.04
C PHE A 786 -9.66 -7.55 9.63
N ILE A 787 -10.05 -6.35 9.18
CA ILE A 787 -9.67 -5.83 7.87
C ILE A 787 -8.14 -5.77 7.75
N ALA A 788 -7.43 -5.19 8.73
CA ALA A 788 -5.98 -5.09 8.67
C ALA A 788 -5.30 -6.47 8.62
N LYS A 789 -5.76 -7.43 9.44
CA LYS A 789 -5.26 -8.82 9.42
C LYS A 789 -5.56 -9.54 8.12
N GLU A 790 -6.74 -9.33 7.57
CA GLU A 790 -7.16 -9.95 6.33
C GLU A 790 -6.38 -9.39 5.14
N ILE A 791 -6.09 -8.09 5.12
CA ILE A 791 -5.22 -7.45 4.14
C ILE A 791 -3.81 -8.02 4.23
N ASN A 792 -3.26 -8.15 5.45
CA ASN A 792 -1.96 -8.81 5.67
C ASN A 792 -1.98 -10.25 5.12
N ARG A 793 -3.03 -11.02 5.39
CA ARG A 793 -3.22 -12.37 4.84
C ARG A 793 -3.31 -12.37 3.31
N MET A 794 -4.04 -11.45 2.70
CA MET A 794 -4.16 -11.33 1.24
C MET A 794 -2.83 -10.93 0.58
N ALA A 795 -2.03 -10.12 1.27
CA ALA A 795 -0.64 -9.83 0.89
C ALA A 795 0.30 -11.03 1.08
N GLY A 796 -0.22 -12.20 1.48
CA GLY A 796 0.52 -13.45 1.64
C GLY A 796 1.35 -13.50 2.92
N GLY A 797 0.94 -12.77 3.97
CA GLY A 797 1.65 -12.64 5.25
C GLY A 797 2.84 -11.68 5.18
N MET A 798 2.91 -10.76 6.13
CA MET A 798 3.98 -9.77 6.27
C MET A 798 5.15 -10.26 7.14
N GLY A 799 4.96 -11.33 7.92
CA GLY A 799 6.03 -12.04 8.63
C GLY A 799 6.20 -13.48 8.16
N MET A 800 7.38 -14.07 8.38
CA MET A 800 7.71 -15.44 7.92
C MET A 800 6.69 -16.51 8.38
N ILE A 801 6.27 -16.47 9.66
CA ILE A 801 5.32 -17.44 10.21
C ILE A 801 3.94 -17.28 9.56
N GLU A 802 3.50 -16.03 9.38
CA GLU A 802 2.19 -15.70 8.81
C GLU A 802 2.14 -16.04 7.31
N ALA A 803 3.22 -15.77 6.58
CA ALA A 803 3.34 -16.10 5.17
C ALA A 803 3.30 -17.61 4.95
N HIS A 804 3.99 -18.35 5.81
CA HIS A 804 3.99 -19.80 5.80
C HIS A 804 2.59 -20.37 6.12
N GLN A 805 1.95 -19.91 7.19
CA GLN A 805 0.57 -20.30 7.52
C GLN A 805 -0.41 -19.98 6.39
N THR A 806 -0.28 -18.81 5.77
CA THR A 806 -1.17 -18.37 4.70
C THR A 806 -1.00 -19.22 3.44
N ALA A 807 0.24 -19.45 3.01
CA ALA A 807 0.55 -20.32 1.89
C ALA A 807 0.03 -21.75 2.11
N TRP A 808 -0.01 -22.20 3.36
CA TRP A 808 -0.40 -23.55 3.71
C TRP A 808 -1.91 -23.74 3.92
N GLU A 809 -2.57 -22.77 4.54
CA GLU A 809 -4.02 -22.78 4.67
C GLU A 809 -4.72 -22.54 3.32
N TYR A 810 -4.11 -21.75 2.43
CA TYR A 810 -4.70 -21.34 1.16
C TYR A 810 -3.70 -21.37 -0.02
N PRO A 811 -3.14 -22.55 -0.39
CA PRO A 811 -2.09 -22.69 -1.42
C PRO A 811 -2.54 -22.33 -2.85
N GLU A 812 -3.84 -22.13 -3.07
CA GLU A 812 -4.42 -21.71 -4.34
C GLU A 812 -4.90 -20.25 -4.34
N LYS A 813 -4.87 -19.56 -3.18
CA LYS A 813 -5.25 -18.15 -3.13
C LYS A 813 -4.13 -17.28 -3.71
N LYS A 814 -4.50 -16.47 -4.70
CA LYS A 814 -3.63 -15.46 -5.31
C LYS A 814 -3.19 -14.42 -4.27
N VAL A 815 -1.88 -14.24 -4.11
CA VAL A 815 -1.29 -13.15 -3.31
C VAL A 815 -1.58 -11.82 -3.99
N ARG A 816 -2.05 -10.83 -3.22
CA ARG A 816 -2.45 -9.50 -3.68
C ARG A 816 -1.41 -8.45 -3.30
N SER A 817 -1.19 -7.48 -4.18
CA SER A 817 -0.49 -6.24 -3.83
C SER A 817 -1.45 -5.27 -3.12
N PHE A 818 -0.91 -4.31 -2.37
CA PHE A 818 -1.73 -3.39 -1.55
C PHE A 818 -2.62 -2.46 -2.38
N ASP A 819 -2.18 -2.07 -3.58
CA ASP A 819 -2.95 -1.25 -4.53
C ASP A 819 -4.19 -1.96 -5.12
N GLU A 820 -4.21 -3.30 -5.06
CA GLU A 820 -5.36 -4.11 -5.50
C GLU A 820 -6.51 -4.12 -4.47
N ILE A 821 -6.33 -3.48 -3.31
CA ILE A 821 -7.24 -3.55 -2.18
C ILE A 821 -7.79 -2.16 -1.83
N ALA A 822 -9.12 -2.07 -1.69
CA ALA A 822 -9.79 -0.89 -1.17
C ALA A 822 -10.67 -1.20 0.06
N VAL A 823 -10.74 -0.24 0.98
CA VAL A 823 -11.66 -0.24 2.13
C VAL A 823 -12.63 0.93 1.99
N LEU A 824 -13.92 0.61 1.85
CA LEU A 824 -15.00 1.56 1.68
C LEU A 824 -15.74 1.75 3.01
N CYS A 825 -15.86 2.99 3.44
CA CYS A 825 -16.55 3.40 4.66
C CYS A 825 -17.76 4.26 4.32
N ARG A 826 -18.79 4.30 5.18
CA ARG A 826 -19.90 5.25 5.01
C ARG A 826 -19.53 6.66 5.46
N THR A 827 -18.69 6.78 6.49
CA THR A 827 -18.29 8.07 7.11
C THR A 827 -16.77 8.17 7.27
N HIS A 828 -16.26 9.40 7.37
CA HIS A 828 -14.83 9.65 7.63
C HIS A 828 -14.37 9.11 8.99
N HIS A 829 -15.23 9.16 10.00
CA HIS A 829 -14.91 8.60 11.32
C HIS A 829 -14.59 7.10 11.28
N GLN A 830 -15.32 6.33 10.45
CA GLN A 830 -15.01 4.92 10.23
C GLN A 830 -13.66 4.74 9.52
N ALA A 831 -13.35 5.59 8.54
CA ALA A 831 -12.05 5.58 7.86
C ALA A 831 -10.88 5.85 8.84
N GLU A 832 -11.05 6.72 9.85
CA GLU A 832 -10.03 6.98 10.88
C GLU A 832 -9.72 5.74 11.74
N LEU A 833 -10.73 4.92 12.05
CA LEU A 833 -10.53 3.66 12.78
C LEU A 833 -9.72 2.67 11.95
N VAL A 834 -10.06 2.51 10.67
CA VAL A 834 -9.30 1.68 9.72
C VAL A 834 -7.87 2.21 9.57
N GLU A 835 -7.69 3.53 9.39
CA GLU A 835 -6.39 4.21 9.29
C GLU A 835 -5.48 3.86 10.47
N LYS A 836 -6.03 3.90 11.69
CA LYS A 836 -5.29 3.55 12.92
C LYS A 836 -4.82 2.09 12.91
N CYS A 837 -5.67 1.15 12.48
CA CYS A 837 -5.32 -0.27 12.41
C CYS A 837 -4.28 -0.55 11.32
N LEU A 838 -4.43 0.02 10.13
CA LEU A 838 -3.45 -0.12 9.04
C LEU A 838 -2.09 0.45 9.45
N ARG A 839 -2.07 1.61 10.11
CA ARG A 839 -0.84 2.21 10.65
C ARG A 839 -0.17 1.31 11.69
N THR A 840 -0.94 0.73 12.60
CA THR A 840 -0.45 -0.17 13.66
C THR A 840 0.19 -1.43 13.06
N GLU A 841 -0.45 -2.02 12.04
CA GLU A 841 0.07 -3.20 11.35
C GLU A 841 1.21 -2.87 10.36
N SER A 842 1.53 -1.58 10.15
CA SER A 842 2.53 -1.10 9.18
C SER A 842 2.16 -1.35 7.72
N ILE A 843 0.85 -1.40 7.43
CA ILE A 843 0.34 -1.55 6.07
C ILE A 843 0.37 -0.18 5.37
N PRO A 844 0.97 -0.04 4.17
CA PRO A 844 0.92 1.20 3.40
C PRO A 844 -0.51 1.54 2.96
N TYR A 845 -0.94 2.78 3.15
CA TYR A 845 -2.29 3.22 2.77
C TYR A 845 -2.38 4.68 2.30
N VAL A 846 -3.43 4.95 1.54
CA VAL A 846 -3.87 6.28 1.11
C VAL A 846 -5.34 6.47 1.48
N ILE A 847 -5.66 7.64 2.01
CA ILE A 847 -7.04 8.09 2.24
C ILE A 847 -7.47 8.91 1.03
N ALA A 848 -8.57 8.54 0.38
CA ALA A 848 -9.20 9.34 -0.66
C ALA A 848 -10.52 9.94 -0.15
N GLY A 849 -10.69 11.25 -0.34
CA GLY A 849 -11.85 11.98 0.14
C GLY A 849 -11.54 13.41 0.55
N ARG A 850 -12.57 14.26 0.54
CA ARG A 850 -12.53 15.61 1.11
C ARG A 850 -12.79 15.51 2.61
N GLU A 851 -11.73 15.49 3.40
CA GLU A 851 -11.80 15.38 4.86
C GLU A 851 -12.05 16.75 5.53
N ASP A 852 -12.53 16.72 6.79
CA ASP A 852 -12.88 17.90 7.59
C ASP A 852 -11.72 18.88 7.80
N TYR A 853 -10.46 18.42 7.72
CA TYR A 853 -9.29 19.28 7.90
C TYR A 853 -9.23 20.45 6.90
N LEU A 854 -9.86 20.31 5.74
CA LEU A 854 -9.92 21.38 4.75
C LEU A 854 -10.74 22.57 5.25
N SER A 855 -11.70 22.35 6.14
CA SER A 855 -12.53 23.41 6.71
C SER A 855 -11.88 24.11 7.91
N GLU A 856 -10.75 23.62 8.39
CA GLU A 856 -10.04 24.18 9.53
C GLU A 856 -9.47 25.58 9.23
N GLU A 857 -9.48 26.44 10.25
CA GLU A 857 -9.13 27.86 10.11
C GLU A 857 -7.71 28.04 9.54
N SER A 858 -6.72 27.30 10.05
CA SER A 858 -5.33 27.38 9.61
C SER A 858 -5.14 27.01 8.13
N VAL A 859 -5.90 26.01 7.65
CA VAL A 859 -5.87 25.54 6.26
C VAL A 859 -6.57 26.53 5.34
N GLN A 860 -7.78 26.97 5.67
CA GLN A 860 -8.52 27.96 4.88
C GLN A 860 -7.78 29.28 4.77
N ASN A 861 -7.18 29.75 5.87
CA ASN A 861 -6.37 30.95 5.89
C ASN A 861 -5.15 30.83 4.97
N SER A 862 -4.44 29.69 5.02
CA SER A 862 -3.29 29.44 4.15
C SER A 862 -3.67 29.40 2.67
N ILE A 863 -4.75 28.67 2.33
CA ILE A 863 -5.27 28.59 0.95
C ILE A 863 -5.67 29.98 0.44
N CYS A 864 -6.30 30.81 1.28
CA CYS A 864 -6.68 32.18 0.95
C CYS A 864 -5.46 33.02 0.53
N PHE A 865 -4.36 32.94 1.28
CA PHE A 865 -3.13 33.64 0.92
C PHE A 865 -2.50 33.09 -0.38
N PHE A 866 -2.54 31.77 -0.60
CA PHE A 866 -1.98 31.17 -1.82
C PHE A 866 -2.74 31.61 -3.08
N ARG A 867 -4.07 31.77 -2.99
CA ARG A 867 -4.87 32.34 -4.07
C ARG A 867 -4.52 33.79 -4.38
N LEU A 868 -4.23 34.59 -3.35
CA LEU A 868 -3.84 35.98 -3.54
C LEU A 868 -2.54 36.07 -4.38
N ILE A 869 -1.59 35.15 -4.16
CA ILE A 869 -0.40 35.02 -5.00
C ILE A 869 -0.78 34.68 -6.44
N GLU A 870 -1.69 33.73 -6.66
CA GLU A 870 -2.11 33.29 -8.00
C GLU A 870 -2.86 34.37 -8.78
N GLN A 871 -3.80 35.08 -8.15
CA GLN A 871 -4.59 36.14 -8.79
C GLN A 871 -3.75 37.36 -9.21
N THR A 872 -2.73 37.70 -8.41
CA THR A 872 -1.80 38.81 -8.73
C THR A 872 -0.73 38.44 -9.76
N GLU A 873 -0.72 37.19 -10.22
CA GLU A 873 0.10 36.74 -11.35
C GLU A 873 -0.64 36.81 -12.69
N GLU A 874 -1.94 36.52 -12.71
CA GLU A 874 -2.75 36.63 -13.93
C GLU A 874 -2.98 38.10 -14.34
N SER A 875 -2.96 39.02 -13.38
CA SER A 875 -2.92 40.47 -13.61
C SER A 875 -1.47 40.95 -13.73
N GLU A 876 -0.99 41.25 -14.95
CA GLU A 876 0.34 41.86 -15.17
C GLU A 876 0.51 43.28 -14.57
N ASN A 877 -0.48 43.82 -13.86
CA ASN A 877 -0.44 45.15 -13.25
C ASN A 877 -0.47 45.07 -11.72
N LEU A 878 0.69 45.27 -11.09
CA LEU A 878 0.73 46.05 -9.85
C LEU A 878 0.99 47.51 -10.26
N PRO A 879 0.35 48.52 -9.62
CA PRO A 879 0.79 49.89 -9.79
C PRO A 879 2.23 49.99 -9.29
N ASP A 880 3.16 50.19 -10.22
CA ASP A 880 4.52 50.58 -9.89
C ASP A 880 4.47 52.01 -9.30
N SER A 881 5.01 52.13 -8.09
CA SER A 881 5.30 53.33 -7.32
C SER A 881 4.27 53.85 -6.30
N PRO A 882 4.75 54.33 -5.14
CA PRO A 882 4.04 55.29 -4.32
C PRO A 882 4.12 56.67 -4.99
N HIS A 883 2.98 57.34 -5.15
CA HIS A 883 2.85 58.66 -5.76
C HIS A 883 3.94 59.65 -5.33
N GLU A 884 4.62 60.22 -6.33
CA GLU A 884 5.28 61.52 -6.26
C GLU A 884 4.27 62.61 -5.85
N GLU A 885 4.80 63.57 -5.10
CA GLU A 885 4.16 64.75 -4.55
C GLU A 885 3.36 65.55 -5.61
N SER A 886 2.08 65.80 -5.34
CA SER A 886 1.45 67.05 -5.77
C SER A 886 0.73 67.68 -4.59
N GLU A 887 1.35 68.72 -4.04
CA GLU A 887 0.78 69.64 -3.08
C GLU A 887 -0.54 70.24 -3.60
N ASN A 888 -1.65 69.94 -2.92
CA ASN A 888 -2.72 70.90 -2.68
C ASN A 888 -3.65 70.40 -1.58
N THR A 889 -3.46 70.98 -0.39
CA THR A 889 -4.41 70.95 0.73
C THR A 889 -5.79 71.42 0.30
N HIS A 890 -6.83 70.60 0.50
CA HIS A 890 -8.12 71.04 1.05
C HIS A 890 -8.87 69.86 1.70
N GLN A 891 -9.47 70.15 2.85
CA GLN A 891 -10.28 69.29 3.70
C GLN A 891 -11.47 68.63 2.97
N CYS A 892 -11.71 67.34 3.22
CA CYS A 892 -12.99 66.60 3.11
C CYS A 892 -12.83 65.37 4.04
N GLU A 893 -13.32 65.33 5.27
CA GLU A 893 -14.68 64.94 5.67
C GLU A 893 -15.33 63.80 4.84
N ALA A 894 -15.65 62.71 5.55
CA ALA A 894 -16.62 61.65 5.30
C ALA A 894 -17.27 61.53 3.90
N GLY A 895 -17.07 60.38 3.25
CA GLY A 895 -18.06 59.81 2.32
C GLY A 895 -17.52 59.18 1.03
N ASN A 896 -17.67 57.85 0.94
CA ASN A 896 -17.89 57.02 -0.26
C ASN A 896 -16.79 56.81 -1.33
N MET A 897 -16.85 55.59 -1.89
CA MET A 897 -16.18 55.02 -3.09
C MET A 897 -14.74 54.54 -2.80
N ASP A 898 -14.37 53.25 -2.80
CA ASP A 898 -14.84 52.08 -3.54
C ASP A 898 -14.99 50.86 -2.62
N GLY A 899 -16.19 50.31 -2.56
CA GLY A 899 -16.51 49.16 -1.73
C GLY A 899 -16.10 47.85 -2.38
N ASN A 900 -14.83 47.66 -2.73
CA ASN A 900 -14.29 46.39 -3.19
C ASN A 900 -13.41 45.84 -2.06
N ILE A 901 -13.88 44.83 -1.30
CA ILE A 901 -13.00 44.15 -0.33
C ILE A 901 -11.95 43.43 -1.15
N SER A 902 -10.78 44.04 -1.29
CA SER A 902 -9.69 43.49 -2.10
C SER A 902 -9.23 42.16 -1.51
N GLY A 903 -8.75 41.21 -2.34
CA GLY A 903 -8.17 39.94 -1.86
C GLY A 903 -7.16 40.10 -0.69
N PRO A 904 -6.32 41.16 -0.67
CA PRO A 904 -5.52 41.54 0.48
C PRO A 904 -6.31 41.81 1.77
N GLU A 905 -7.44 42.50 1.70
CA GLU A 905 -8.27 42.81 2.87
C GLU A 905 -8.91 41.55 3.48
N VAL A 906 -9.28 40.59 2.64
CA VAL A 906 -9.71 39.26 3.10
C VAL A 906 -8.58 38.55 3.85
N CYS A 907 -7.37 38.54 3.29
CA CYS A 907 -6.21 37.92 3.95
C CYS A 907 -5.86 38.63 5.26
N ALA A 908 -5.90 39.96 5.31
CA ALA A 908 -5.69 40.75 6.53
C ALA A 908 -6.61 40.31 7.67
N ARG A 909 -7.92 40.21 7.37
CA ARG A 909 -8.95 39.88 8.36
C ARG A 909 -8.90 38.41 8.78
N TYR A 910 -8.71 37.47 7.86
CA TYR A 910 -8.78 36.04 8.17
C TYR A 910 -7.44 35.43 8.56
N PHE A 911 -6.40 35.68 7.76
CA PHE A 911 -5.09 35.10 8.02
C PHE A 911 -4.39 35.78 9.21
N TRP A 912 -4.29 37.11 9.18
CA TRP A 912 -3.58 37.85 10.23
C TRP A 912 -4.46 38.32 11.40
N LYS A 913 -5.78 38.19 11.29
CA LYS A 913 -6.75 38.71 12.29
C LYS A 913 -6.53 40.19 12.59
N MET A 914 -6.18 40.95 11.55
CA MET A 914 -5.87 42.38 11.63
C MET A 914 -6.99 43.21 10.99
N GLU A 915 -7.23 44.40 11.56
CA GLU A 915 -8.03 45.41 10.90
C GLU A 915 -7.30 45.98 9.67
N TRP A 916 -8.07 46.42 8.68
CA TRP A 916 -7.52 47.00 7.46
C TRP A 916 -6.86 48.35 7.75
N SER A 917 -5.55 48.45 7.47
CA SER A 917 -4.75 49.66 7.68
C SER A 917 -3.56 49.68 6.71
N ASP A 918 -2.93 50.84 6.53
CA ASP A 918 -1.73 50.98 5.67
C ASP A 918 -0.59 50.04 6.08
N MET A 919 -0.42 49.82 7.40
CA MET A 919 0.54 48.87 7.94
C MET A 919 0.20 47.43 7.55
N THR A 920 -1.08 47.06 7.57
CA THR A 920 -1.56 45.73 7.16
C THR A 920 -1.33 45.49 5.67
N VAL A 921 -1.52 46.50 4.83
CA VAL A 921 -1.21 46.46 3.39
C VAL A 921 0.27 46.17 3.15
N GLU A 922 1.16 46.83 3.91
CA GLU A 922 2.60 46.67 3.78
C GLU A 922 3.07 45.27 4.23
N VAL A 923 2.49 44.73 5.30
CA VAL A 923 2.73 43.35 5.75
C VAL A 923 2.37 42.34 4.66
N ILE A 924 1.20 42.50 4.02
CA ILE A 924 0.75 41.61 2.94
C ILE A 924 1.70 41.72 1.74
N ARG A 925 2.03 42.94 1.30
CA ARG A 925 2.92 43.18 0.16
C ARG A 925 4.30 42.55 0.38
N ASN A 926 4.88 42.75 1.55
CA ASN A 926 6.19 42.18 1.91
C ASN A 926 6.12 40.65 1.93
N THR A 927 5.07 40.08 2.51
CA THR A 927 4.87 38.62 2.55
C THR A 927 4.71 38.06 1.13
N MET A 928 3.89 38.67 0.27
CA MET A 928 3.71 38.25 -1.12
C MET A 928 5.01 38.30 -1.91
N SER A 929 5.79 39.39 -1.79
CA SER A 929 7.07 39.55 -2.49
C SER A 929 8.06 38.42 -2.19
N ARG A 930 8.01 37.88 -0.97
CA ARG A 930 8.83 36.77 -0.49
C ARG A 930 8.38 35.42 -1.05
N TYR A 931 7.08 35.11 -1.01
CA TYR A 931 6.58 33.77 -1.37
C TYR A 931 6.26 33.60 -2.86
N ARG A 932 6.02 34.67 -3.61
CA ARG A 932 5.77 34.61 -5.06
C ARG A 932 6.84 33.82 -5.84
N PRO A 933 8.15 34.06 -5.69
CA PRO A 933 9.17 33.27 -6.40
C PRO A 933 9.20 31.80 -5.97
N LEU A 934 8.82 31.50 -4.72
CA LEU A 934 8.79 30.14 -4.18
C LEU A 934 7.60 29.35 -4.72
N TYR A 935 6.43 30.00 -4.84
CA TYR A 935 5.19 29.43 -5.37
C TYR A 935 5.39 28.82 -6.77
N LYS A 936 6.17 29.49 -7.63
CA LYS A 936 6.50 29.02 -8.99
C LYS A 936 7.51 27.88 -9.04
N LYS A 937 8.57 27.99 -8.23
CA LYS A 937 9.77 27.14 -8.38
C LYS A 937 9.69 25.83 -7.62
N LYS A 938 8.94 25.79 -6.51
CA LYS A 938 8.87 24.63 -5.62
C LYS A 938 7.68 23.74 -5.94
N LYS A 939 7.84 22.42 -5.72
CA LYS A 939 6.71 21.49 -5.63
C LYS A 939 5.80 21.88 -4.46
N PRO A 940 4.48 21.59 -4.52
CA PRO A 940 3.52 21.92 -3.46
C PRO A 940 3.98 21.52 -2.06
N GLN A 941 4.46 20.28 -1.91
CA GLN A 941 5.02 19.76 -0.65
C GLN A 941 6.14 20.64 -0.09
N LYS A 942 7.14 20.96 -0.91
CA LYS A 942 8.31 21.76 -0.49
C LYS A 942 7.98 23.22 -0.21
N PHE A 943 6.92 23.73 -0.83
CA PHE A 943 6.40 25.04 -0.53
C PHE A 943 5.67 25.05 0.82
N LEU A 944 4.76 24.08 1.04
CA LEU A 944 4.02 23.95 2.30
C LEU A 944 4.92 23.69 3.50
N GLU A 945 5.94 22.84 3.37
CA GLU A 945 6.92 22.61 4.45
C GLU A 945 7.54 23.94 4.95
N GLN A 946 8.00 24.77 4.00
CA GLN A 946 8.59 26.07 4.33
C GLN A 946 7.55 27.05 4.89
N TRP A 947 6.36 27.08 4.30
CA TRP A 947 5.26 27.93 4.78
C TRP A 947 4.88 27.59 6.23
N MET A 948 4.74 26.29 6.53
CA MET A 948 4.37 25.80 7.86
C MET A 948 5.44 26.12 8.89
N GLU A 949 6.73 25.98 8.55
CA GLU A 949 7.83 26.34 9.44
C GLU A 949 7.82 27.84 9.77
N GLU A 950 7.70 28.69 8.75
CA GLU A 950 7.78 30.14 8.91
C GLU A 950 6.55 30.73 9.61
N MET A 951 5.36 30.14 9.38
CA MET A 951 4.11 30.53 10.02
C MET A 951 3.85 29.82 11.37
N LYS A 952 4.78 28.96 11.83
CA LYS A 952 4.66 28.16 13.07
C LYS A 952 3.44 27.25 13.10
N LEU A 953 3.12 26.65 11.95
CA LEU A 953 2.03 25.70 11.76
C LEU A 953 2.52 24.25 11.65
N THR A 954 3.76 23.95 12.03
CA THR A 954 4.34 22.60 11.94
C THR A 954 3.63 21.58 12.83
N ASP A 955 3.12 22.00 13.98
CA ASP A 955 2.45 21.11 14.94
C ASP A 955 0.92 21.05 14.72
N ASP A 956 0.39 21.79 13.74
CA ASP A 956 -1.04 21.82 13.42
C ASP A 956 -1.44 20.53 12.66
N PRO A 957 -2.34 19.69 13.23
CA PRO A 957 -2.74 18.44 12.60
C PRO A 957 -3.43 18.60 11.24
N ALA A 958 -4.18 19.68 11.04
CA ALA A 958 -4.89 19.95 9.80
C ALA A 958 -3.91 20.38 8.69
N MET A 959 -2.91 21.19 9.04
CA MET A 959 -1.83 21.56 8.13
C MET A 959 -0.92 20.37 7.78
N GLN A 960 -0.69 19.44 8.72
CA GLN A 960 0.00 18.18 8.42
C GLN A 960 -0.80 17.34 7.41
N LYS A 961 -2.14 17.26 7.55
CA LYS A 961 -2.97 16.58 6.56
C LYS A 961 -2.94 17.27 5.19
N LEU A 962 -2.94 18.61 5.14
CA LEU A 962 -2.78 19.37 3.90
C LEU A 962 -1.42 19.10 3.24
N LEU A 963 -0.35 19.04 4.03
CA LEU A 963 0.99 18.70 3.55
C LEU A 963 1.02 17.30 2.93
N GLN A 964 0.42 16.30 3.59
CA GLN A 964 0.33 14.93 3.07
C GLN A 964 -0.50 14.85 1.78
N ALA A 965 -1.54 15.68 1.63
CA ALA A 965 -2.32 15.74 0.40
C ALA A 965 -1.54 16.35 -0.78
N SER A 966 -0.65 17.31 -0.49
CA SER A 966 0.13 18.00 -1.52
C SER A 966 1.13 17.10 -2.28
N VAL A 967 1.42 15.91 -1.74
CA VAL A 967 2.39 14.94 -2.30
C VAL A 967 1.98 14.46 -3.69
N PHE A 968 0.68 14.42 -3.99
CA PHE A 968 0.14 13.90 -5.25
C PHE A 968 0.20 14.89 -6.41
N TYR A 969 0.58 16.15 -6.16
CA TYR A 969 0.46 17.24 -7.13
C TYR A 969 1.81 17.75 -7.59
N LYS A 970 1.92 18.05 -8.89
CA LYS A 970 3.18 18.50 -9.49
C LYS A 970 3.40 20.00 -9.30
N THR A 971 2.33 20.79 -9.36
CA THR A 971 2.38 22.26 -9.27
C THR A 971 1.37 22.79 -8.26
N MET A 972 1.60 24.01 -7.75
CA MET A 972 0.71 24.61 -6.75
C MET A 972 -0.66 24.96 -7.34
N THR A 973 -0.71 25.42 -8.59
CA THR A 973 -1.96 25.67 -9.32
C THR A 973 -2.80 24.39 -9.45
N GLU A 974 -2.18 23.25 -9.80
CA GLU A 974 -2.88 21.96 -9.86
C GLU A 974 -3.45 21.57 -8.49
N PHE A 975 -2.67 21.79 -7.43
CA PHE A 975 -3.08 21.50 -6.06
C PHE A 975 -4.24 22.38 -5.60
N LEU A 976 -4.15 23.71 -5.76
CA LEU A 976 -5.24 24.63 -5.40
C LEU A 976 -6.50 24.33 -6.20
N TYR A 977 -6.37 24.10 -7.52
CA TYR A 977 -7.50 23.73 -8.36
C TYR A 977 -8.18 22.45 -7.86
N ALA A 978 -7.42 21.44 -7.43
CA ALA A 978 -7.98 20.21 -6.87
C ALA A 978 -8.67 20.44 -5.51
N LEU A 979 -8.12 21.28 -4.64
CA LEU A 979 -8.76 21.63 -3.35
C LEU A 979 -10.10 22.35 -3.53
N GLU A 980 -10.23 23.12 -4.62
CA GLU A 980 -11.37 23.99 -4.86
C GLU A 980 -12.46 23.33 -5.70
N LEU A 981 -12.06 22.79 -6.83
CA LEU A 981 -12.93 22.25 -7.88
C LEU A 981 -12.93 20.72 -7.93
N GLY A 982 -12.08 20.06 -7.15
CA GLY A 982 -12.04 18.61 -7.05
C GLY A 982 -13.23 18.05 -6.27
N VAL A 983 -13.71 16.89 -6.71
CA VAL A 983 -14.67 16.08 -5.95
C VAL A 983 -13.93 15.17 -4.94
N GLU A 984 -14.65 14.45 -4.08
CA GLU A 984 -14.03 13.57 -3.05
C GLU A 984 -12.99 12.60 -3.63
N SER A 985 -13.24 12.00 -4.79
CA SER A 985 -12.28 11.07 -5.43
C SER A 985 -11.04 11.75 -6.01
N ASP A 986 -11.09 13.06 -6.22
CA ASP A 986 -9.97 13.85 -6.76
C ASP A 986 -8.92 14.13 -5.68
N LEU A 987 -9.30 14.11 -4.40
CA LEU A 987 -8.42 14.41 -3.26
C LEU A 987 -7.91 13.13 -2.61
N LYS A 988 -6.58 13.06 -2.48
CA LYS A 988 -5.87 11.94 -1.85
C LYS A 988 -4.88 12.47 -0.84
N ARG A 989 -4.71 11.71 0.25
CA ARG A 989 -3.74 11.94 1.32
C ARG A 989 -3.06 10.63 1.67
N CYS A 990 -1.74 10.62 1.72
CA CYS A 990 -0.99 9.47 2.21
C CYS A 990 -0.98 9.46 3.75
N GLY A 991 -0.91 8.27 4.36
CA GLY A 991 -0.78 8.14 5.81
C GLY A 991 0.53 8.68 6.39
N SER A 992 1.53 8.94 5.55
CA SER A 992 2.87 9.45 5.89
C SER A 992 3.24 10.67 5.03
N LYS A 993 4.45 11.23 5.19
CA LYS A 993 4.91 12.42 4.45
C LYS A 993 5.30 12.14 2.99
N LYS A 994 5.27 10.90 2.52
CA LYS A 994 5.37 10.58 1.08
C LYS A 994 4.41 9.47 0.68
N TYR A 995 4.22 9.38 -0.62
CA TYR A 995 3.39 8.39 -1.27
C TYR A 995 4.23 7.17 -1.68
N THR A 996 3.75 5.96 -1.34
CA THR A 996 4.22 4.68 -1.90
C THR A 996 3.29 4.29 -3.05
N SER A 997 3.83 3.82 -4.18
CA SER A 997 3.01 3.42 -5.33
C SER A 997 2.06 2.26 -5.02
N ASP A 998 2.49 1.34 -4.16
CA ASP A 998 1.71 0.16 -3.74
C ASP A 998 1.11 0.38 -2.34
N SER A 999 -0.15 0.86 -2.27
CA SER A 999 -0.83 1.20 -1.01
C SER A 999 -2.32 0.87 -1.03
N VAL A 1000 -2.87 0.42 0.10
CA VAL A 1000 -4.31 0.20 0.30
C VAL A 1000 -5.05 1.51 0.18
N THR A 1001 -6.16 1.54 -0.57
CA THR A 1001 -6.97 2.76 -0.68
C THR A 1001 -8.16 2.73 0.27
N VAL A 1002 -8.22 3.67 1.22
CA VAL A 1002 -9.36 3.85 2.13
C VAL A 1002 -10.16 5.05 1.67
N MET A 1003 -11.48 4.93 1.54
CA MET A 1003 -12.33 6.01 1.05
C MET A 1003 -13.79 5.88 1.50
N THR A 1004 -14.58 6.91 1.25
CA THR A 1004 -16.04 6.85 1.42
C THR A 1004 -16.70 6.05 0.30
N LEU A 1005 -17.90 5.51 0.53
CA LEU A 1005 -18.72 4.89 -0.52
C LEU A 1005 -18.96 5.86 -1.69
N HIS A 1006 -19.20 7.16 -1.40
CA HIS A 1006 -19.36 8.20 -2.41
C HIS A 1006 -18.08 8.41 -3.23
N GLY A 1007 -16.93 8.52 -2.55
CA GLY A 1007 -15.61 8.67 -3.17
C GLY A 1007 -15.19 7.47 -4.04
N SER A 1008 -15.83 6.30 -3.86
CA SER A 1008 -15.56 5.11 -4.68
C SER A 1008 -16.16 5.16 -6.09
N LYS A 1009 -17.07 6.10 -6.35
CA LYS A 1009 -17.77 6.19 -7.64
C LYS A 1009 -16.77 6.37 -8.79
N GLY A 1010 -17.00 5.64 -9.88
CA GLY A 1010 -16.10 5.62 -11.04
C GLY A 1010 -14.84 4.76 -10.87
N LEU A 1011 -14.49 4.33 -9.65
CA LEU A 1011 -13.33 3.48 -9.37
C LEU A 1011 -13.70 1.98 -9.42
N GLU A 1012 -12.68 1.12 -9.39
CA GLU A 1012 -12.81 -0.34 -9.37
C GLU A 1012 -11.56 -1.00 -8.79
N PHE A 1013 -11.74 -2.04 -7.98
CA PHE A 1013 -10.66 -2.73 -7.26
C PHE A 1013 -10.82 -4.25 -7.37
N PRO A 1014 -9.73 -5.02 -7.51
CA PRO A 1014 -9.78 -6.48 -7.38
C PRO A 1014 -10.46 -6.94 -6.09
N VAL A 1015 -10.10 -6.34 -4.96
CA VAL A 1015 -10.67 -6.65 -3.65
C VAL A 1015 -11.26 -5.39 -3.02
N THR A 1016 -12.50 -5.51 -2.53
CA THR A 1016 -13.17 -4.43 -1.81
C THR A 1016 -13.69 -4.91 -0.45
N PHE A 1017 -13.34 -4.19 0.60
CA PHE A 1017 -13.99 -4.26 1.90
C PHE A 1017 -15.05 -3.17 2.01
N ILE A 1018 -16.22 -3.48 2.55
CA ILE A 1018 -17.19 -2.48 3.00
C ILE A 1018 -17.30 -2.59 4.51
N TYR A 1019 -16.85 -1.55 5.20
CA TYR A 1019 -16.80 -1.49 6.66
C TYR A 1019 -18.14 -1.02 7.24
N GLY A 1020 -18.61 -1.67 8.31
CA GLY A 1020 -19.78 -1.24 9.06
C GLY A 1020 -21.10 -1.41 8.32
N VAL A 1021 -21.34 -2.59 7.73
CA VAL A 1021 -22.62 -2.94 7.06
C VAL A 1021 -23.67 -3.34 8.10
N GLU A 1022 -23.99 -2.40 8.97
CA GLU A 1022 -24.89 -2.57 10.12
C GLU A 1022 -25.97 -1.50 10.15
N LYS A 1023 -27.06 -1.82 10.84
CA LYS A 1023 -28.19 -0.90 11.03
C LYS A 1023 -27.73 0.39 11.70
N GLY A 1024 -28.18 1.53 11.16
CA GLY A 1024 -27.77 2.85 11.59
C GLY A 1024 -26.52 3.39 10.89
N SER A 1025 -25.70 2.53 10.26
CA SER A 1025 -24.59 2.96 9.41
C SER A 1025 -24.88 2.78 7.93
N ILE A 1026 -25.36 1.60 7.50
CA ILE A 1026 -25.76 1.34 6.12
C ILE A 1026 -27.10 0.57 6.18
N PRO A 1027 -28.26 1.22 6.00
CA PRO A 1027 -28.43 2.65 5.72
C PRO A 1027 -28.07 3.55 6.91
N LEU A 1028 -27.57 4.75 6.63
CA LEU A 1028 -27.26 5.75 7.66
C LEU A 1028 -28.56 6.26 8.30
N GLU A 1029 -28.80 5.97 9.58
CA GLU A 1029 -29.97 6.49 10.30
C GLU A 1029 -29.58 7.73 11.12
N ASN A 1030 -30.26 8.86 10.89
CA ASN A 1030 -30.04 10.08 11.66
C ASN A 1030 -31.39 10.70 12.05
N GLU A 1031 -31.67 10.74 13.36
CA GLU A 1031 -32.93 11.26 13.91
C GLU A 1031 -33.21 12.72 13.54
N LYS A 1032 -32.18 13.52 13.24
CA LYS A 1032 -32.31 14.94 12.88
C LYS A 1032 -32.45 15.17 11.37
N HIS A 1033 -31.97 14.23 10.56
CA HIS A 1033 -31.92 14.33 9.10
C HIS A 1033 -32.14 12.93 8.51
N PRO A 1034 -33.39 12.48 8.36
CA PRO A 1034 -33.67 11.15 7.82
C PRO A 1034 -33.09 11.03 6.41
N SER A 1035 -32.32 9.97 6.18
CA SER A 1035 -31.75 9.64 4.87
C SER A 1035 -32.80 8.94 3.99
N ASP A 1036 -32.74 9.16 2.68
CA ASP A 1036 -33.53 8.38 1.74
C ASP A 1036 -32.98 6.94 1.70
N LYS A 1037 -33.78 5.98 2.16
CA LYS A 1037 -33.43 4.56 2.16
C LYS A 1037 -33.09 4.05 0.76
N GLU A 1038 -33.77 4.54 -0.27
CA GLU A 1038 -33.50 4.11 -1.65
C GLU A 1038 -32.19 4.70 -2.18
N GLU A 1039 -31.82 5.91 -1.75
CA GLU A 1039 -30.50 6.47 -2.04
C GLU A 1039 -29.40 5.70 -1.30
N GLU A 1040 -29.59 5.36 -0.02
CA GLU A 1040 -28.63 4.53 0.73
C GLU A 1040 -28.48 3.12 0.13
N ARG A 1041 -29.56 2.55 -0.43
CA ARG A 1041 -29.52 1.27 -1.16
C ARG A 1041 -28.69 1.40 -2.45
N ARG A 1042 -28.88 2.48 -3.23
CA ARG A 1042 -28.07 2.80 -4.42
C ARG A 1042 -26.60 3.01 -4.05
N LEU A 1043 -26.32 3.67 -2.93
CA LEU A 1043 -24.97 3.88 -2.41
C LEU A 1043 -24.28 2.56 -2.06
N PHE A 1044 -24.99 1.66 -1.37
CA PHE A 1044 -24.48 0.32 -1.06
C PHE A 1044 -24.25 -0.51 -2.33
N TYR A 1045 -25.18 -0.48 -3.29
CA TYR A 1045 -25.03 -1.10 -4.61
C TYR A 1045 -23.78 -0.58 -5.37
N VAL A 1046 -23.53 0.73 -5.35
CA VAL A 1046 -22.31 1.32 -5.91
C VAL A 1046 -21.07 0.72 -5.26
N GLY A 1047 -21.02 0.66 -3.92
CA GLY A 1047 -19.91 0.08 -3.16
C GLY A 1047 -19.64 -1.39 -3.53
N MET A 1048 -20.68 -2.22 -3.55
CA MET A 1048 -20.56 -3.63 -3.93
C MET A 1048 -20.01 -3.81 -5.34
N THR A 1049 -20.47 -2.99 -6.29
CA THR A 1049 -20.08 -3.05 -7.71
C THR A 1049 -18.73 -2.39 -8.03
N ARG A 1050 -17.99 -1.93 -7.01
CA ARG A 1050 -16.58 -1.56 -7.14
C ARG A 1050 -15.67 -2.78 -7.15
N ALA A 1051 -16.09 -3.87 -6.52
CA ALA A 1051 -15.34 -5.11 -6.43
C ALA A 1051 -15.34 -5.86 -7.78
N LYS A 1052 -14.16 -6.33 -8.20
CA LYS A 1052 -14.00 -7.20 -9.38
C LYS A 1052 -14.02 -8.68 -9.00
N GLU A 1053 -13.20 -9.08 -8.03
CA GLU A 1053 -12.91 -10.49 -7.75
C GLU A 1053 -13.39 -10.94 -6.35
N GLU A 1054 -13.19 -10.13 -5.30
CA GLU A 1054 -13.59 -10.46 -3.93
C GLU A 1054 -14.28 -9.27 -3.24
N LEU A 1055 -15.42 -9.52 -2.60
CA LEU A 1055 -16.18 -8.55 -1.81
C LEU A 1055 -16.35 -9.08 -0.39
N ILE A 1056 -15.93 -8.27 0.59
CA ILE A 1056 -16.01 -8.60 2.01
C ILE A 1056 -16.80 -7.49 2.72
N LEU A 1057 -17.86 -7.88 3.39
CA LEU A 1057 -18.73 -7.00 4.18
C LEU A 1057 -18.47 -7.29 5.65
N THR A 1058 -18.12 -6.27 6.44
CA THR A 1058 -17.91 -6.43 7.89
C THR A 1058 -19.08 -5.86 8.69
N ILE A 1059 -19.41 -6.51 9.81
CA ILE A 1059 -20.55 -6.21 10.66
C ILE A 1059 -20.10 -6.38 12.12
N SER A 1060 -20.38 -5.44 13.02
CA SER A 1060 -20.20 -5.67 14.47
C SER A 1060 -21.48 -5.60 15.29
N GLY A 1061 -22.51 -4.92 14.79
CA GLY A 1061 -23.80 -4.74 15.43
C GLY A 1061 -24.95 -5.57 14.85
N GLU A 1062 -26.14 -4.97 14.88
CA GLU A 1062 -27.35 -5.49 14.24
C GLU A 1062 -27.17 -5.45 12.71
N GLU A 1063 -27.44 -6.58 12.04
CA GLU A 1063 -27.24 -6.67 10.58
C GLU A 1063 -28.10 -5.63 9.84
N SER A 1064 -27.53 -5.07 8.78
CA SER A 1064 -28.25 -4.19 7.87
C SER A 1064 -29.47 -4.88 7.26
N GLU A 1065 -30.56 -4.14 7.03
CA GLU A 1065 -31.69 -4.66 6.24
C GLU A 1065 -31.28 -5.00 4.79
N PHE A 1066 -30.20 -4.39 4.27
CA PHE A 1066 -29.69 -4.65 2.92
C PHE A 1066 -28.97 -5.98 2.81
N THR A 1067 -28.32 -6.47 3.87
CA THR A 1067 -27.63 -7.78 3.82
C THR A 1067 -28.61 -8.94 3.75
N GLY A 1068 -29.83 -8.78 4.27
CA GLY A 1068 -30.90 -9.77 4.18
C GLY A 1068 -31.39 -10.06 2.75
N ALA A 1069 -31.16 -9.14 1.80
CA ALA A 1069 -31.49 -9.33 0.39
C ALA A 1069 -30.43 -10.16 -0.38
N ILE A 1070 -29.24 -10.38 0.21
CA ILE A 1070 -28.15 -11.10 -0.46
C ILE A 1070 -28.48 -12.61 -0.48
N PRO A 1071 -28.51 -13.26 -1.65
CA PRO A 1071 -28.85 -14.69 -1.74
C PRO A 1071 -27.79 -15.58 -1.08
N ALA A 1072 -28.24 -16.55 -0.29
CA ALA A 1072 -27.37 -17.49 0.44
C ALA A 1072 -26.53 -18.41 -0.47
N ASP A 1073 -26.89 -18.56 -1.74
CA ASP A 1073 -26.12 -19.37 -2.70
C ASP A 1073 -24.90 -18.63 -3.28
N VAL A 1074 -24.78 -17.32 -3.05
CA VAL A 1074 -23.63 -16.49 -3.47
C VAL A 1074 -22.90 -15.82 -2.32
N SER A 1075 -23.27 -16.14 -1.07
CA SER A 1075 -22.67 -15.55 0.13
C SER A 1075 -22.25 -16.58 1.17
N VAL A 1076 -21.28 -16.21 2.00
CA VAL A 1076 -20.78 -17.01 3.13
C VAL A 1076 -20.72 -16.14 4.37
N HIS A 1077 -21.30 -16.62 5.48
CA HIS A 1077 -21.24 -15.95 6.77
C HIS A 1077 -20.09 -16.51 7.63
N GLU A 1078 -19.22 -15.63 8.10
CA GLU A 1078 -18.08 -15.94 8.96
C GLU A 1078 -18.25 -15.23 10.31
N ASN A 1079 -18.02 -15.94 11.42
CA ASN A 1079 -17.93 -15.31 12.75
C ASN A 1079 -16.48 -15.31 13.21
N GLU A 1080 -15.94 -14.13 13.55
CA GLU A 1080 -14.56 -14.00 14.04
C GLU A 1080 -14.34 -14.83 15.32
N GLU A 1081 -15.34 -14.89 16.20
CA GLU A 1081 -15.23 -15.58 17.50
C GLU A 1081 -15.16 -17.12 17.40
N LYS A 1082 -15.66 -17.73 16.32
CA LYS A 1082 -15.74 -19.20 16.19
C LYS A 1082 -14.50 -19.88 15.59
N LYS A 1083 -13.41 -19.13 15.35
CA LYS A 1083 -12.13 -19.70 14.88
C LYS A 1083 -11.19 -20.17 16.00
N LYS A 1084 -11.63 -20.23 17.26
CA LYS A 1084 -11.07 -21.20 18.22
C LYS A 1084 -11.67 -22.57 17.91
N LYS A 1085 -11.04 -23.34 17.01
CA LYS A 1085 -11.25 -24.79 17.02
C LYS A 1085 -10.91 -25.28 18.41
N GLU A 1086 -11.91 -25.75 19.16
CA GLU A 1086 -11.71 -26.67 20.26
C GLU A 1086 -10.94 -27.86 19.69
N GLN A 1087 -9.62 -27.85 19.82
CA GLN A 1087 -8.89 -29.10 19.86
C GLN A 1087 -9.30 -29.74 21.19
N GLU A 1088 -10.21 -30.70 21.12
CA GLU A 1088 -10.40 -31.67 22.19
C GLU A 1088 -9.07 -32.41 22.38
N TRP A 1089 -8.22 -31.86 23.24
CA TRP A 1089 -7.08 -32.59 23.75
C TRP A 1089 -7.62 -33.62 24.73
N GLN A 1090 -7.81 -34.86 24.27
CA GLN A 1090 -7.91 -35.99 25.18
C GLN A 1090 -6.54 -36.20 25.81
N GLN A 1091 -6.41 -35.85 27.09
CA GLN A 1091 -5.27 -36.23 27.91
C GLN A 1091 -5.27 -37.76 28.03
N MET A 1092 -4.40 -38.45 27.28
CA MET A 1092 -4.17 -39.87 27.49
C MET A 1092 -3.58 -40.07 28.89
N SER A 1093 -4.26 -40.88 29.68
CA SER A 1093 -3.79 -41.37 30.97
C SER A 1093 -2.52 -42.19 30.75
N LEU A 1094 -1.54 -42.02 31.65
CA LEU A 1094 -0.25 -42.72 31.66
C LEU A 1094 -0.35 -44.26 31.78
N PHE A 1095 -1.56 -44.81 31.80
CA PHE A 1095 -1.86 -46.23 31.92
C PHE A 1095 -2.34 -46.89 30.60
N ASP A 1096 -2.46 -46.13 29.50
CA ASP A 1096 -2.85 -46.65 28.19
C ASP A 1096 -1.69 -46.67 27.17
N MET A 1097 -0.43 -46.79 27.63
CA MET A 1097 0.73 -47.14 26.79
C MET A 1097 1.22 -48.56 27.07
#